data_AF-N6TPW3-F1
#
_entry.id   AF-N6TPW3-F1
#
_cell.length_a   1.000
_cell.length_b   1.000
_cell.length_c   1.000
_cell.angle_alpha   90.00
_cell.angle_beta   90.00
_cell.angle_gamma   90.00
#
_symmetry.space_group_name_H-M   'P 1'
#
loop_
_entity.id
_entity.type
_entity.pdbx_description
1 polymer ?
#
loop_
_entity_poly.entity_id
_entity_poly.type
_entity_poly.pdbx_seq_one_letter_code
_entity_poly.pdbx_strand_id
1 'polypeptide(L)'
;MPKIKDVVTDPDRPVLIEFQNGKIQQGEEHALQISQFIQRSSNKKVLGISNGDMNYTGPVTANEDYNTFLVVETAGSKKLKLLQVDMCTVAPLLRSSTSSTSPVQQKSLNDLRRHFGSKKAKRFTEQQERLKMNIENVKEQLEDTVAGIELHEMPVRNPEQEDSLYRPKINRDASTKGDVYHLEDLVPAGVLQSLEQRVSEILESEDMAEFGLISTVESYMKAMRSSSNPESTVLQRASILLYVHYLVKFLITPVKALTKKFVACDCSPDVEKHLRSNYTINGARPLTMKDKGLCYTLVLLMIATDYELNLESVCKDIKIGLKKVQEFARHLGFSTGKQKTSIVLKIPSSGLISFDAVRYWLFGSLCAKMKSLGLCAALLLVCVAECWAGCAQLVTDFSQASCINKTKHSSEDSFYYGLDVSNCVPTCYKYSDVVDQPCGSGGQCVPGYSCQKRCGPDDDLKTISCNSDQDCATADGQLKTCGSYCVADGKASCMAYHINNSDYQDSYWSAIRFKPACNNDGTWQAKQCKGGVNGRCMCFDSNGGRIFGEALAKSAANMTCACSRRNADLQLTRLTSFHCDSLGNYEPLQCDLESDQCWCMEPLTGALVSKVVPFKALSLLPCYSEDAFGSQYLRQCESKKYAQTKIKDKLNRHGVVYLTQDRLMCDIDGSFGAYTIENDSIYCTWRNNSKIGSWQTGIQYIASVDCNCARDYFKYGQSQNCQSNGNYKALQSSDSYWYCVDADGFAKTFNIINVDETTSDSYCAQYY
;
A
#
# COMPACT_ATOMS: atom_id res chain seq x y z
N MET A 1 -44.46 13.85 -43.25
CA MET A 1 -44.04 14.37 -41.94
C MET A 1 -45.25 14.41 -41.02
N PRO A 2 -45.18 13.83 -39.82
CA PRO A 2 -46.23 13.96 -38.82
C PRO A 2 -46.40 15.44 -38.46
N LYS A 3 -47.64 15.90 -38.28
CA LYS A 3 -47.95 17.31 -37.95
C LYS A 3 -48.40 17.40 -36.50
N ILE A 4 -47.79 18.32 -35.75
CA ILE A 4 -48.23 18.66 -34.39
C ILE A 4 -49.61 19.32 -34.52
N LYS A 5 -50.61 18.70 -33.90
CA LYS A 5 -52.00 19.17 -34.00
C LYS A 5 -52.43 19.95 -32.76
N ASP A 6 -51.87 19.62 -31.60
CA ASP A 6 -52.32 20.14 -30.32
C ASP A 6 -51.18 20.12 -29.28
N VAL A 7 -51.11 21.14 -28.43
CA VAL A 7 -50.12 21.31 -27.36
C VAL A 7 -50.86 21.66 -26.08
N VAL A 8 -50.87 20.76 -25.10
CA VAL A 8 -51.58 20.91 -23.84
C VAL A 8 -50.61 21.28 -22.73
N THR A 9 -50.88 22.41 -22.08
CA THR A 9 -50.05 23.02 -21.01
C THR A 9 -50.90 23.31 -19.76
N ASP A 10 -51.68 22.32 -19.34
CA ASP A 10 -52.60 22.43 -18.21
C ASP A 10 -51.85 22.62 -16.87
N PRO A 11 -52.35 23.46 -15.93
CA PRO A 11 -51.84 23.53 -14.56
C PRO A 11 -51.89 22.19 -13.79
N ASP A 12 -52.84 21.29 -14.09
CA ASP A 12 -52.92 19.93 -13.55
C ASP A 12 -52.28 18.91 -14.50
N ARG A 13 -51.02 19.19 -14.87
CA ARG A 13 -50.23 18.34 -15.76
C ARG A 13 -49.76 17.03 -15.11
N PRO A 14 -49.58 15.96 -15.90
CA PRO A 14 -49.05 14.69 -15.39
C PRO A 14 -47.61 14.84 -14.87
N VAL A 15 -47.25 13.99 -13.90
CA VAL A 15 -45.90 13.90 -13.34
C VAL A 15 -45.24 12.63 -13.82
N LEU A 16 -44.08 12.74 -14.46
CA LEU A 16 -43.22 11.63 -14.83
C LEU A 16 -42.35 11.25 -13.62
N ILE A 17 -42.48 10.01 -13.17
CA ILE A 17 -41.83 9.50 -11.95
C ILE A 17 -40.61 8.66 -12.34
N GLU A 18 -39.47 8.94 -11.72
CA GLU A 18 -38.25 8.14 -11.85
C GLU A 18 -37.80 7.65 -10.47
N PHE A 19 -37.51 6.35 -10.34
CA PHE A 19 -37.06 5.77 -9.08
C PHE A 19 -35.54 5.80 -9.02
N GLN A 20 -34.99 6.34 -7.92
CA GLN A 20 -33.54 6.45 -7.75
C GLN A 20 -32.82 5.08 -7.79
N ASN A 21 -33.52 4.00 -7.42
CA ASN A 21 -32.96 2.66 -7.27
C ASN A 21 -33.37 1.66 -8.36
N GLY A 22 -33.88 2.11 -9.51
CA GLY A 22 -34.19 1.22 -10.63
C GLY A 22 -35.45 1.60 -11.41
N LYS A 23 -36.03 0.61 -12.10
CA LYS A 23 -37.28 0.76 -12.88
C LYS A 23 -38.29 -0.27 -12.41
N ILE A 24 -39.57 0.12 -12.38
CA ILE A 24 -40.68 -0.78 -12.07
C ILE A 24 -40.78 -1.85 -13.18
N GLN A 25 -40.98 -3.12 -12.81
CA GLN A 25 -41.18 -4.19 -13.79
C GLN A 25 -42.63 -4.22 -14.29
N GLN A 26 -42.85 -4.78 -15.48
CA GLN A 26 -44.16 -4.79 -16.12
C GLN A 26 -45.18 -5.59 -15.29
N GLY A 27 -46.24 -4.94 -14.81
CA GLY A 27 -47.30 -5.51 -13.96
C GLY A 27 -47.22 -5.11 -12.48
N GLU A 28 -46.10 -4.54 -12.02
CA GLU A 28 -45.93 -4.07 -10.64
C GLU A 28 -46.58 -2.71 -10.37
N GLU A 29 -46.94 -1.96 -11.42
CA GLU A 29 -47.61 -0.66 -11.31
C GLU A 29 -48.92 -0.71 -10.53
N HIS A 30 -49.61 -1.86 -10.52
CA HIS A 30 -50.88 -2.05 -9.83
C HIS A 30 -50.74 -2.18 -8.31
N ALA A 31 -49.53 -2.46 -7.81
CA ALA A 31 -49.24 -2.56 -6.39
C ALA A 31 -48.85 -1.21 -5.74
N LEU A 32 -48.69 -0.16 -6.56
CA LEU A 32 -48.24 1.16 -6.09
C LEU A 32 -49.39 2.03 -5.61
N GLN A 33 -49.30 2.48 -4.36
CA GLN A 33 -50.14 3.53 -3.80
C GLN A 33 -49.42 4.88 -3.93
N ILE A 34 -49.98 5.78 -4.73
CA ILE A 34 -49.39 7.10 -5.01
C ILE A 34 -50.25 8.17 -4.34
N SER A 35 -49.60 9.10 -3.64
CA SER A 35 -50.26 10.25 -3.00
C SER A 35 -49.43 11.51 -3.20
N GLN A 36 -50.10 12.61 -3.51
CA GLN A 36 -49.47 13.92 -3.69
C GLN A 36 -49.74 14.81 -2.47
N PHE A 37 -48.70 15.47 -1.98
CA PHE A 37 -48.73 16.34 -0.82
C PHE A 37 -48.24 17.75 -1.20
N ILE A 38 -48.69 18.76 -0.46
CA ILE A 38 -48.18 20.13 -0.58
C ILE A 38 -47.47 20.48 0.72
N GLN A 39 -46.18 20.77 0.63
CA GLN A 39 -45.39 21.17 1.79
C GLN A 39 -45.73 22.62 2.15
N ARG A 40 -46.44 22.83 3.27
CA ARG A 40 -46.93 24.16 3.70
C ARG A 40 -45.84 25.23 3.86
N SER A 41 -44.60 24.85 4.20
CA SER A 41 -43.50 25.79 4.43
C SER A 41 -42.88 26.37 3.15
N SER A 42 -42.98 25.65 2.03
CA SER A 42 -42.31 25.99 0.77
C SER A 42 -43.29 26.10 -0.41
N ASN A 43 -44.56 25.75 -0.18
CA ASN A 43 -45.60 25.56 -1.19
C ASN A 43 -45.21 24.60 -2.34
N LYS A 44 -44.24 23.71 -2.10
CA LYS A 44 -43.78 22.73 -3.10
C LYS A 44 -44.65 21.48 -3.09
N LYS A 45 -44.98 20.98 -4.28
CA LYS A 45 -45.63 19.68 -4.48
C LYS A 45 -44.60 18.57 -4.21
N VAL A 46 -44.97 17.58 -3.41
CA VAL A 46 -44.13 16.42 -3.05
C VAL A 46 -44.94 15.17 -3.33
N LEU A 47 -44.31 14.16 -3.93
CA LEU A 47 -44.92 12.88 -4.20
C LEU A 47 -44.51 11.86 -3.13
N GLY A 48 -45.46 11.06 -2.67
CA GLY A 48 -45.24 9.89 -1.84
C GLY A 48 -45.76 8.64 -2.54
N ILE A 49 -44.94 7.59 -2.61
CA ILE A 49 -45.31 6.31 -3.26
C ILE A 49 -45.03 5.17 -2.28
N SER A 50 -45.95 4.23 -2.14
CA SER A 50 -45.76 3.03 -1.32
C SER A 50 -46.08 1.78 -2.15
N ASN A 51 -45.29 0.71 -2.00
CA ASN A 51 -45.59 -0.60 -2.59
C ASN A 51 -46.01 -1.65 -1.54
N GLY A 52 -46.27 -1.23 -0.29
CA GLY A 52 -46.53 -2.12 0.85
C GLY A 52 -45.31 -2.38 1.74
N ASP A 53 -44.14 -2.63 1.13
CA ASP A 53 -42.90 -2.93 1.86
C ASP A 53 -41.99 -1.71 2.04
N MET A 54 -42.05 -0.76 1.09
CA MET A 54 -41.19 0.42 1.07
C MET A 54 -41.97 1.67 0.67
N ASN A 55 -41.61 2.79 1.32
CA ASN A 55 -42.14 4.10 0.99
C ASN A 55 -41.07 4.90 0.24
N TYR A 56 -41.49 5.68 -0.75
CA TYR A 56 -40.65 6.56 -1.55
C TYR A 56 -41.18 7.98 -1.47
N THR A 57 -40.28 8.96 -1.52
CA THR A 57 -40.67 10.37 -1.57
C THR A 57 -39.72 11.18 -2.47
N GLY A 58 -40.27 12.20 -3.12
CA GLY A 58 -39.50 13.12 -3.95
C GLY A 58 -40.25 14.43 -4.19
N PRO A 59 -39.54 15.58 -4.31
CA PRO A 59 -40.17 16.82 -4.71
C PRO A 59 -40.56 16.77 -6.20
N VAL A 60 -41.70 17.34 -6.55
CA VAL A 60 -42.06 17.57 -7.95
C VAL A 60 -41.37 18.86 -8.39
N THR A 61 -40.45 18.75 -9.34
CA THR A 61 -39.66 19.88 -9.84
C THR A 61 -40.08 20.21 -11.26
N ALA A 62 -40.46 21.46 -11.49
CA ALA A 62 -40.49 22.04 -12.82
C ALA A 62 -39.08 22.56 -13.12
N ASN A 63 -38.57 22.30 -14.33
CA ASN A 63 -37.31 22.87 -14.77
C ASN A 63 -37.55 24.32 -15.24
N GLU A 64 -36.75 25.27 -14.77
CA GLU A 64 -36.90 26.70 -15.12
C GLU A 64 -36.34 27.02 -16.51
N ASP A 65 -35.45 26.18 -17.04
CA ASP A 65 -34.74 26.40 -18.30
C ASP A 65 -35.43 25.74 -19.51
N TYR A 66 -36.22 24.69 -19.30
CA TYR A 66 -36.93 23.99 -20.37
C TYR A 66 -38.19 23.24 -19.92
N ASN A 67 -39.15 23.08 -20.83
CA ASN A 67 -40.37 22.30 -20.61
C ASN A 67 -40.24 20.90 -21.21
N THR A 68 -40.68 19.87 -20.48
CA THR A 68 -40.72 18.49 -20.95
C THR A 68 -42.11 18.14 -21.46
N PHE A 69 -42.18 17.46 -22.61
CA PHE A 69 -43.45 17.04 -23.23
C PHE A 69 -43.47 15.54 -23.53
N LEU A 70 -44.56 14.87 -23.18
CA LEU A 70 -44.90 13.55 -23.72
C LEU A 70 -45.54 13.71 -25.10
N VAL A 71 -45.00 13.01 -26.08
CA VAL A 71 -45.54 12.96 -27.44
C VAL A 71 -46.48 11.77 -27.54
N VAL A 72 -47.76 12.02 -27.78
CA VAL A 72 -48.77 10.99 -28.01
C VAL A 72 -49.13 10.96 -29.49
N GLU A 73 -48.85 9.84 -30.16
CA GLU A 73 -49.29 9.58 -31.53
C GLU A 73 -50.49 8.62 -31.53
N THR A 74 -51.62 9.05 -32.10
CA THR A 74 -52.73 8.14 -32.35
C THR A 74 -52.46 7.34 -33.62
N ALA A 75 -52.32 6.02 -33.46
CA ALA A 75 -52.00 5.08 -34.55
C ALA A 75 -52.90 5.31 -35.79
N GLY A 76 -52.26 5.45 -36.95
CA GLY A 76 -52.93 5.65 -38.24
C GLY A 76 -53.30 7.09 -38.61
N SER A 77 -53.21 8.06 -37.68
CA SER A 77 -53.67 9.44 -37.93
C SER A 77 -52.60 10.44 -38.39
N LYS A 78 -51.30 10.09 -38.25
CA LYS A 78 -50.11 10.97 -38.48
C LYS A 78 -50.21 12.34 -37.77
N LYS A 79 -50.98 12.43 -36.70
CA LYS A 79 -51.21 13.63 -35.88
C LYS A 79 -50.58 13.42 -34.51
N LEU A 80 -49.71 14.34 -34.10
CA LEU A 80 -49.04 14.32 -32.80
C LEU A 80 -49.72 15.27 -31.82
N LYS A 81 -49.87 14.82 -30.57
CA LYS A 81 -50.30 15.64 -29.45
C LYS A 81 -49.16 15.75 -28.44
N LEU A 82 -48.81 16.98 -28.05
CA LEU A 82 -47.80 17.23 -27.03
C LEU A 82 -48.49 17.50 -25.68
N LEU A 83 -48.11 16.78 -24.64
CA LEU A 83 -48.61 16.94 -23.27
C LEU A 83 -47.46 17.38 -22.38
N GLN A 84 -47.50 18.59 -21.84
CA GLN A 84 -46.46 19.03 -20.89
C GLN A 84 -46.51 18.17 -19.62
N VAL A 85 -45.34 17.79 -19.09
CA VAL A 85 -45.22 17.00 -17.86
C VAL A 85 -44.21 17.61 -16.90
N ASP A 86 -44.47 17.45 -15.61
CA ASP A 86 -43.48 17.70 -14.56
C ASP A 86 -42.66 16.43 -14.28
N MET A 87 -41.47 16.57 -13.71
CA MET A 87 -40.63 15.42 -13.36
C MET A 87 -40.45 15.30 -11.85
N CYS A 88 -40.40 14.06 -11.36
CA CYS A 88 -40.18 13.76 -9.96
C CYS A 88 -39.29 12.52 -9.83
N THR A 89 -38.09 12.70 -9.30
CA THR A 89 -37.23 11.59 -8.90
C THR A 89 -37.55 11.23 -7.44
N VAL A 90 -37.96 9.99 -7.19
CA VAL A 90 -38.36 9.50 -5.87
C VAL A 90 -37.29 8.60 -5.27
N ALA A 91 -37.00 8.82 -3.99
CA ALA A 91 -36.00 8.09 -3.21
C ALA A 91 -36.68 7.29 -2.08
N PRO A 92 -36.15 6.12 -1.68
CA PRO A 92 -36.73 5.34 -0.59
C PRO A 92 -36.59 6.07 0.76
N LEU A 93 -37.70 6.16 1.49
CA LEU A 93 -37.78 6.68 2.84
C LEU A 93 -37.37 5.56 3.82
N LEU A 94 -36.08 5.46 4.07
CA LEU A 94 -35.53 4.57 5.09
C LEU A 94 -35.95 5.09 6.47
N ARG A 95 -36.71 4.29 7.23
CA ARG A 95 -37.11 4.64 8.61
C ARG A 95 -35.87 4.71 9.50
N SER A 96 -35.26 5.88 9.60
CA SER A 96 -34.29 6.17 10.65
C SER A 96 -35.05 6.28 11.97
N SER A 97 -34.65 5.50 12.98
CA SER A 97 -34.95 5.82 14.36
C SER A 97 -34.37 7.21 14.63
N THR A 98 -35.29 8.18 14.73
CA THR A 98 -34.96 9.60 14.75
C THR A 98 -34.51 9.97 16.16
N SER A 99 -33.26 10.40 16.30
CA SER A 99 -32.94 11.46 17.27
C SER A 99 -32.58 12.69 16.45
N SER A 100 -33.57 13.57 16.29
CA SER A 100 -33.50 14.82 15.55
C SER A 100 -32.61 15.83 16.26
N THR A 101 -31.51 16.20 15.62
CA THR A 101 -30.89 17.52 15.81
C THR A 101 -30.29 17.94 14.47
N SER A 102 -30.46 19.20 14.10
CA SER A 102 -30.16 19.72 12.78
C SER A 102 -28.64 19.63 12.45
N PRO A 103 -28.24 19.26 11.21
CA PRO A 103 -26.84 19.04 10.83
C PRO A 103 -25.93 20.26 11.04
N VAL A 104 -26.50 21.46 10.95
CA VAL A 104 -25.78 22.74 11.07
C VAL A 104 -25.41 23.04 12.53
N GLN A 105 -26.26 22.69 13.50
CA GLN A 105 -25.97 22.88 14.93
C GLN A 105 -25.01 21.81 15.47
N GLN A 106 -25.07 20.59 14.93
CA GLN A 106 -24.21 19.48 15.34
C GLN A 106 -22.75 19.66 14.87
N LYS A 107 -22.55 20.27 13.68
CA LYS A 107 -21.23 20.65 13.15
C LYS A 107 -20.53 21.69 14.04
N SER A 108 -21.23 22.78 14.37
CA SER A 108 -20.72 23.84 15.26
C SER A 108 -20.35 23.32 16.67
N LEU A 109 -21.16 22.42 17.23
CA LEU A 109 -20.91 21.84 18.56
C LEU A 109 -19.71 20.86 18.57
N ASN A 110 -19.53 20.09 17.50
CA ASN A 110 -18.41 19.15 17.40
C ASN A 110 -17.08 19.86 17.15
N ASP A 111 -17.08 20.93 16.35
CA ASP A 111 -15.89 21.77 16.15
C ASP A 111 -15.52 22.52 17.44
N LEU A 112 -16.50 23.01 18.20
CA LEU A 112 -16.27 23.58 19.52
C LEU A 112 -15.65 22.58 20.50
N ARG A 113 -16.12 21.32 20.51
CA ARG A 113 -15.57 20.25 21.37
C ARG A 113 -14.14 19.84 20.98
N ARG A 114 -13.78 19.88 19.70
CA ARG A 114 -12.41 19.65 19.22
C ARG A 114 -11.44 20.73 19.69
N HIS A 115 -11.84 21.99 19.62
CA HIS A 115 -10.96 23.10 19.98
C HIS A 115 -10.89 23.33 21.50
N PHE A 116 -12.04 23.37 22.18
CA PHE A 116 -12.17 23.80 23.59
C PHE A 116 -12.66 22.71 24.56
N GLY A 117 -12.97 21.50 24.08
CA GLY A 117 -13.44 20.41 24.93
C GLY A 117 -12.37 19.82 25.84
N SER A 118 -12.80 19.18 26.93
CA SER A 118 -11.92 18.37 27.79
C SER A 118 -11.29 17.21 27.01
N LYS A 119 -10.17 16.63 27.49
CA LYS A 119 -9.55 15.45 26.84
C LYS A 119 -10.55 14.31 26.58
N LYS A 120 -11.54 14.12 27.47
CA LYS A 120 -12.62 13.15 27.31
C LYS A 120 -13.61 13.57 26.21
N ALA A 121 -13.99 14.85 26.14
CA ALA A 121 -14.89 15.36 25.11
C ALA A 121 -14.25 15.33 23.71
N LYS A 122 -12.96 15.66 23.59
CA LYS A 122 -12.20 15.55 22.33
C LYS A 122 -12.17 14.10 21.83
N ARG A 123 -11.81 13.16 22.72
CA ARG A 123 -11.84 11.71 22.44
C ARG A 123 -13.23 11.24 22.04
N PHE A 124 -14.29 11.65 22.75
CA PHE A 124 -15.67 11.27 22.45
C PHE A 124 -16.14 11.79 21.08
N THR A 125 -15.82 13.04 20.71
CA THR A 125 -16.17 13.61 19.40
C THR A 125 -15.41 12.93 18.26
N GLU A 126 -14.10 12.68 18.42
CA GLU A 126 -13.32 11.89 17.45
C GLU A 126 -13.89 10.47 17.31
N GLN A 127 -14.28 9.85 18.42
CA GLN A 127 -14.88 8.51 18.46
C GLN A 127 -16.27 8.48 17.80
N GLN A 128 -17.10 9.52 17.97
CA GLN A 128 -18.43 9.63 17.35
C GLN A 128 -18.34 9.79 15.82
N GLU A 129 -17.35 10.52 15.32
CA GLU A 129 -17.07 10.60 13.88
C GLU A 129 -16.54 9.29 13.30
N ARG A 130 -15.96 8.44 14.16
CA ARG A 130 -15.44 7.11 13.82
C ARG A 130 -16.50 6.00 13.95
N LEU A 131 -17.56 6.20 14.72
CA LEU A 131 -18.60 5.20 14.99
C LEU A 131 -19.90 5.49 14.23
N LYS A 132 -20.23 4.60 13.29
CA LYS A 132 -21.58 4.11 12.94
C LYS A 132 -21.52 3.37 11.60
N MET A 133 -21.49 2.05 11.66
CA MET A 133 -22.30 1.16 10.81
C MET A 133 -22.33 -0.18 11.52
N ASN A 134 -23.52 -0.70 11.80
CA ASN A 134 -23.65 -2.03 12.36
C ASN A 134 -23.38 -3.05 11.23
N ILE A 135 -22.23 -3.74 11.24
CA ILE A 135 -21.93 -4.82 10.28
C ILE A 135 -23.06 -5.86 10.20
N GLU A 136 -23.82 -6.13 11.27
CA GLU A 136 -24.99 -7.04 11.21
C GLU A 136 -26.10 -6.45 10.32
N ASN A 137 -26.37 -5.14 10.35
CA ASN A 137 -27.32 -4.52 9.41
C ASN A 137 -26.80 -4.56 7.97
N VAL A 138 -25.48 -4.46 7.76
CA VAL A 138 -24.89 -4.55 6.40
C VAL A 138 -24.93 -5.99 5.90
N LYS A 139 -24.74 -6.97 6.79
CA LYS A 139 -24.84 -8.40 6.50
C LYS A 139 -26.28 -8.81 6.18
N GLU A 140 -27.25 -8.35 6.96
CA GLU A 140 -28.69 -8.58 6.74
C GLU A 140 -29.15 -7.94 5.42
N GLN A 141 -28.71 -6.71 5.12
CA GLN A 141 -28.93 -6.08 3.81
C GLN A 141 -28.24 -6.82 2.66
N LEU A 142 -27.06 -7.42 2.90
CA LEU A 142 -26.36 -8.25 1.90
C LEU A 142 -27.04 -9.60 1.68
N GLU A 143 -27.65 -10.19 2.70
CA GLU A 143 -28.39 -11.45 2.63
C GLU A 143 -29.73 -11.23 1.88
N ASP A 144 -30.45 -10.15 2.16
CA ASP A 144 -31.69 -9.79 1.45
C ASP A 144 -31.48 -9.42 -0.02
N THR A 145 -30.39 -8.72 -0.36
CA THR A 145 -30.04 -8.37 -1.76
C THR A 145 -29.65 -9.60 -2.57
N VAL A 146 -29.29 -10.69 -1.91
CA VAL A 146 -28.81 -11.94 -2.51
C VAL A 146 -29.92 -12.98 -2.57
N ALA A 147 -30.86 -12.95 -1.63
CA ALA A 147 -32.02 -13.84 -1.59
C ALA A 147 -32.95 -13.70 -2.80
N GLY A 148 -32.92 -12.56 -3.51
CA GLY A 148 -33.69 -12.33 -4.74
C GLY A 148 -33.10 -12.93 -6.02
N ILE A 149 -31.99 -13.67 -5.95
CA ILE A 149 -31.34 -14.30 -7.11
C ILE A 149 -31.48 -15.82 -6.98
N GLU A 150 -32.43 -16.42 -7.69
CA GLU A 150 -32.53 -17.87 -7.81
C GLU A 150 -31.37 -18.42 -8.65
N LEU A 151 -30.34 -18.99 -8.01
CA LEU A 151 -29.34 -19.84 -8.69
C LEU A 151 -28.88 -21.01 -7.81
N HIS A 152 -28.78 -22.17 -8.45
CA HIS A 152 -28.40 -23.47 -7.91
C HIS A 152 -27.18 -23.44 -6.95
N GLU A 153 -27.35 -24.06 -5.78
CA GLU A 153 -26.31 -24.18 -4.76
C GLU A 153 -25.08 -24.94 -5.29
N MET A 154 -23.92 -24.29 -5.24
CA MET A 154 -22.61 -24.94 -5.16
C MET A 154 -21.90 -24.44 -3.91
N PRO A 155 -21.23 -25.32 -3.13
CA PRO A 155 -20.73 -24.98 -1.81
C PRO A 155 -19.55 -23.98 -1.84
N VAL A 156 -19.63 -22.99 -0.95
CA VAL A 156 -18.69 -21.87 -0.77
C VAL A 156 -17.44 -22.32 0.01
N ARG A 157 -16.23 -21.89 -0.44
CA ARG A 157 -14.94 -22.12 0.24
C ARG A 157 -14.45 -20.88 1.02
N ASN A 158 -13.84 -21.12 2.19
CA ASN A 158 -13.42 -20.16 3.24
C ASN A 158 -12.12 -19.36 2.94
N PRO A 159 -11.90 -18.20 3.62
CA PRO A 159 -10.78 -17.27 3.39
C PRO A 159 -9.40 -17.68 3.92
N GLU A 160 -9.26 -18.78 4.67
CA GLU A 160 -7.93 -19.38 4.98
C GLU A 160 -7.18 -19.82 3.71
N GLN A 161 -7.85 -19.78 2.55
CA GLN A 161 -7.34 -20.27 1.29
C GLN A 161 -6.42 -19.32 0.52
N GLU A 162 -6.27 -18.03 0.85
CA GLU A 162 -5.42 -17.14 0.03
C GLU A 162 -3.92 -17.28 0.33
N ASP A 163 -3.51 -17.39 1.59
CA ASP A 163 -2.12 -17.79 1.95
C ASP A 163 -1.84 -19.27 1.56
N SER A 164 -2.91 -20.08 1.40
CA SER A 164 -2.89 -21.44 0.86
C SER A 164 -3.10 -21.50 -0.66
N LEU A 165 -3.35 -20.40 -1.38
CA LEU A 165 -3.74 -20.45 -2.81
C LEU A 165 -2.52 -20.73 -3.69
N TYR A 166 -1.37 -20.25 -3.22
CA TYR A 166 -0.09 -20.31 -3.91
C TYR A 166 0.89 -21.31 -3.28
N ARG A 167 0.54 -21.89 -2.12
CA ARG A 167 1.30 -22.93 -1.43
C ARG A 167 0.49 -24.23 -1.39
N PRO A 168 1.06 -25.39 -1.74
CA PRO A 168 0.41 -26.67 -1.52
C PRO A 168 -0.07 -26.85 -0.09
N LYS A 169 -1.25 -27.45 0.09
CA LYS A 169 -1.80 -27.77 1.41
C LYS A 169 -0.85 -28.71 2.16
N ILE A 170 -0.52 -28.36 3.40
CA ILE A 170 0.37 -29.15 4.25
C ILE A 170 -0.48 -29.84 5.32
N ASN A 171 -0.55 -31.17 5.27
CA ASN A 171 -1.17 -31.95 6.34
C ASN A 171 -0.18 -32.08 7.51
N ARG A 172 -0.43 -31.32 8.59
CA ARG A 172 0.45 -31.28 9.77
C ARG A 172 0.24 -32.44 10.74
N ASP A 173 -0.89 -33.12 10.62
CA ASP A 173 -1.25 -34.28 11.44
C ASP A 173 -0.79 -35.61 10.79
N ALA A 174 -0.06 -35.51 9.67
CA ALA A 174 0.48 -36.65 8.93
C ALA A 174 1.42 -37.50 9.80
N SER A 175 1.08 -38.79 9.91
CA SER A 175 1.89 -39.78 10.63
C SER A 175 2.99 -40.39 9.75
N THR A 176 2.87 -40.29 8.43
CA THR A 176 3.86 -40.77 7.44
C THR A 176 4.26 -39.65 6.48
N LYS A 177 5.46 -39.73 5.89
CA LYS A 177 5.98 -38.69 4.97
C LYS A 177 5.09 -38.49 3.74
N GLY A 178 4.44 -39.57 3.30
CA GLY A 178 3.49 -39.57 2.17
C GLY A 178 2.21 -38.79 2.43
N ASP A 179 1.78 -38.70 3.69
CA ASP A 179 0.50 -38.07 4.04
C ASP A 179 0.62 -36.55 4.22
N VAL A 180 1.84 -36.00 4.21
CA VAL A 180 2.10 -34.56 4.37
C VAL A 180 1.59 -33.76 3.16
N TYR A 181 1.72 -34.33 1.96
CA TYR A 181 1.29 -33.75 0.70
C TYR A 181 0.57 -34.81 -0.15
N HIS A 182 -0.73 -34.61 -0.39
CA HIS A 182 -1.49 -35.47 -1.29
C HIS A 182 -1.19 -35.12 -2.76
N LEU A 183 -0.82 -36.12 -3.57
CA LEU A 183 -0.37 -35.92 -4.95
C LEU A 183 -1.49 -35.40 -5.85
N GLU A 184 -2.72 -35.88 -5.64
CA GLU A 184 -3.93 -35.52 -6.40
C GLU A 184 -4.30 -34.04 -6.25
N ASP A 185 -3.92 -33.42 -5.12
CA ASP A 185 -4.09 -31.98 -4.88
C ASP A 185 -3.03 -31.14 -5.62
N LEU A 186 -1.91 -31.75 -6.03
CA LEU A 186 -0.83 -31.09 -6.76
C LEU A 186 -1.00 -31.22 -8.28
N VAL A 187 -1.26 -32.46 -8.74
CA VAL A 187 -1.46 -32.82 -10.15
C VAL A 187 -2.51 -33.94 -10.21
N PRO A 188 -3.64 -33.75 -10.92
CA PRO A 188 -4.65 -34.79 -11.06
C PRO A 188 -4.09 -36.05 -11.71
N ALA A 189 -4.54 -37.23 -11.25
CA ALA A 189 -4.05 -38.52 -11.74
C ALA A 189 -4.15 -38.66 -13.27
N GLY A 190 -5.24 -38.20 -13.89
CA GLY A 190 -5.41 -38.23 -15.35
C GLY A 190 -4.35 -37.42 -16.12
N VAL A 191 -3.86 -36.32 -15.53
CA VAL A 191 -2.78 -35.52 -16.12
C VAL A 191 -1.45 -36.27 -16.07
N LEU A 192 -1.15 -36.95 -14.95
CA LEU A 192 0.05 -37.78 -14.84
C LEU A 192 -0.04 -39.04 -15.72
N GLN A 193 -1.20 -39.66 -15.81
CA GLN A 193 -1.45 -40.82 -16.69
C GLN A 193 -1.22 -40.46 -18.16
N SER A 194 -1.59 -39.24 -18.59
CA SER A 194 -1.32 -38.77 -19.96
C SER A 194 0.18 -38.72 -20.32
N LEU A 195 1.07 -38.76 -19.32
CA LEU A 195 2.52 -38.75 -19.51
C LEU A 195 3.14 -40.15 -19.48
N GLU A 196 2.43 -41.18 -19.01
CA GLU A 196 2.99 -42.52 -18.77
C GLU A 196 3.58 -43.15 -20.03
N GLN A 197 2.90 -43.03 -21.18
CA GLN A 197 3.43 -43.53 -22.44
C GLN A 197 4.78 -42.88 -22.79
N ARG A 198 4.86 -41.55 -22.68
CA ARG A 198 6.08 -40.80 -22.97
C ARG A 198 7.19 -41.12 -21.96
N VAL A 199 6.83 -41.39 -20.71
CA VAL A 199 7.76 -41.83 -19.67
C VAL A 199 8.35 -43.20 -20.00
N SER A 200 7.53 -44.18 -20.43
CA SER A 200 8.03 -45.50 -20.83
C SER A 200 9.02 -45.38 -21.99
N GLU A 201 8.70 -44.59 -23.01
CA GLU A 201 9.63 -44.30 -24.13
C GLU A 201 10.96 -43.71 -23.65
N ILE A 202 10.91 -42.76 -22.71
CA ILE A 202 12.11 -42.13 -22.14
C ILE A 202 12.90 -43.13 -21.30
N LEU A 203 12.24 -44.01 -20.53
CA LEU A 203 12.91 -44.99 -19.66
C LEU A 203 13.51 -46.15 -20.46
N GLU A 204 12.92 -46.53 -21.59
CA GLU A 204 13.40 -47.59 -22.48
C GLU A 204 14.51 -47.11 -23.45
N SER A 205 14.57 -45.81 -23.77
CA SER A 205 15.57 -45.26 -24.69
C SER A 205 17.02 -45.43 -24.20
N GLU A 206 17.94 -45.78 -25.10
CA GLU A 206 19.37 -45.84 -24.78
C GLU A 206 19.98 -44.43 -24.56
N ASP A 207 19.47 -43.41 -25.27
CA ASP A 207 19.94 -42.03 -25.19
C ASP A 207 18.85 -41.07 -24.67
N MET A 208 18.86 -40.85 -23.35
CA MET A 208 17.91 -39.95 -22.68
C MET A 208 18.14 -38.47 -23.02
N ALA A 209 19.31 -38.09 -23.55
CA ALA A 209 19.63 -36.70 -23.85
C ALA A 209 18.81 -36.16 -25.03
N GLU A 210 18.35 -37.04 -25.94
CA GLU A 210 17.53 -36.68 -27.10
C GLU A 210 16.21 -35.99 -26.71
N PHE A 211 15.70 -36.30 -25.52
CA PHE A 211 14.43 -35.74 -25.02
C PHE A 211 14.59 -34.32 -24.43
N GLY A 212 15.80 -33.79 -24.35
CA GLY A 212 16.05 -32.40 -23.94
C GLY A 212 15.58 -32.08 -22.52
N LEU A 213 15.65 -33.06 -21.62
CA LEU A 213 15.21 -32.93 -20.23
C LEU A 213 16.06 -31.90 -19.47
N ILE A 214 15.52 -31.36 -18.38
CA ILE A 214 16.33 -30.50 -17.49
C ILE A 214 17.28 -31.38 -16.67
N SER A 215 18.44 -30.83 -16.33
CA SER A 215 19.55 -31.59 -15.75
C SER A 215 19.17 -32.35 -14.48
N THR A 216 18.34 -31.76 -13.63
CA THR A 216 17.82 -32.38 -12.41
C THR A 216 16.96 -33.60 -12.73
N VAL A 217 16.02 -33.47 -13.66
CA VAL A 217 15.06 -34.53 -14.04
C VAL A 217 15.80 -35.71 -14.69
N GLU A 218 16.69 -35.41 -15.63
CA GLU A 218 17.51 -36.43 -16.30
C GLU A 218 18.35 -37.24 -15.31
N SER A 219 18.99 -36.57 -14.34
CA SER A 219 19.79 -37.23 -13.31
C SER A 219 18.95 -38.19 -12.46
N TYR A 220 17.74 -37.79 -12.06
CA TYR A 220 16.88 -38.64 -11.23
C TYR A 220 16.26 -39.79 -12.03
N MET A 221 15.85 -39.56 -13.28
CA MET A 221 15.33 -40.64 -14.15
C MET A 221 16.40 -41.70 -14.44
N LYS A 222 17.66 -41.29 -14.67
CA LYS A 222 18.79 -42.23 -14.78
C LYS A 222 19.01 -43.05 -13.51
N ALA A 223 18.93 -42.41 -12.34
CA ALA A 223 19.04 -43.12 -11.06
C ALA A 223 17.90 -44.13 -10.86
N MET A 224 16.68 -43.82 -11.32
CA MET A 224 15.53 -44.71 -11.19
C MET A 224 15.63 -45.98 -12.04
N ARG A 225 16.26 -45.94 -13.23
CA ARG A 225 16.52 -47.13 -14.07
C ARG A 225 17.30 -48.23 -13.34
N SER A 226 18.14 -47.85 -12.39
CA SER A 226 18.98 -48.76 -11.61
C SER A 226 18.43 -49.07 -10.21
N SER A 227 17.21 -48.60 -9.89
CA SER A 227 16.62 -48.76 -8.57
C SER A 227 15.85 -50.08 -8.42
N SER A 228 15.85 -50.66 -7.21
CA SER A 228 15.13 -51.89 -6.88
C SER A 228 13.62 -51.69 -6.59
N ASN A 229 13.06 -50.56 -6.97
CA ASN A 229 11.67 -50.21 -6.68
C ASN A 229 10.70 -50.96 -7.61
N PRO A 230 9.45 -51.20 -7.18
CA PRO A 230 8.42 -51.76 -8.04
C PRO A 230 8.21 -50.89 -9.30
N GLU A 231 7.98 -51.53 -10.44
CA GLU A 231 7.81 -50.87 -11.74
C GLU A 231 6.73 -49.78 -11.72
N SER A 232 5.61 -50.02 -11.03
CA SER A 232 4.54 -49.04 -10.85
C SER A 232 4.97 -47.78 -10.07
N THR A 233 5.85 -47.93 -9.08
CA THR A 233 6.39 -46.79 -8.32
C THR A 233 7.40 -46.01 -9.14
N VAL A 234 8.21 -46.70 -9.95
CA VAL A 234 9.14 -46.06 -10.90
C VAL A 234 8.36 -45.24 -11.92
N LEU A 235 7.31 -45.82 -12.52
CA LEU A 235 6.45 -45.14 -13.49
C LEU A 235 5.83 -43.88 -12.89
N GLN A 236 5.23 -43.97 -11.69
CA GLN A 236 4.61 -42.84 -11.02
C GLN A 236 5.61 -41.70 -10.73
N ARG A 237 6.78 -42.04 -10.16
CA ARG A 237 7.83 -41.05 -9.85
C ARG A 237 8.39 -40.40 -11.11
N ALA A 238 8.57 -41.18 -12.17
CA ALA A 238 9.03 -40.69 -13.47
C ALA A 238 8.00 -39.78 -14.16
N SER A 239 6.71 -40.07 -14.05
CA SER A 239 5.63 -39.19 -14.53
C SER A 239 5.61 -37.85 -13.79
N ILE A 240 5.85 -37.85 -12.47
CA ILE A 240 5.99 -36.61 -11.69
C ILE A 240 7.20 -35.79 -12.18
N LEU A 241 8.35 -36.44 -12.40
CA LEU A 241 9.56 -35.77 -12.89
C LEU A 241 9.38 -35.16 -14.28
N LEU A 242 8.72 -35.89 -15.20
CA LEU A 242 8.44 -35.37 -16.53
C LEU A 242 7.45 -34.19 -16.48
N TYR A 243 6.46 -34.23 -15.59
CA TYR A 243 5.59 -33.07 -15.34
C TYR A 243 6.40 -31.86 -14.82
N VAL A 244 7.33 -32.08 -13.89
CA VAL A 244 8.22 -31.02 -13.37
C VAL A 244 9.09 -30.42 -14.47
N HIS A 245 9.59 -31.23 -15.42
CA HIS A 245 10.34 -30.72 -16.57
C HIS A 245 9.53 -29.67 -17.34
N TYR A 246 8.29 -29.98 -17.71
CA TYR A 246 7.42 -29.06 -18.44
C TYR A 246 7.04 -27.82 -17.61
N LEU A 247 6.80 -27.98 -16.31
CA LEU A 247 6.52 -26.87 -15.40
C LEU A 247 7.72 -25.91 -15.30
N VAL A 248 8.94 -26.40 -15.10
CA VAL A 248 10.14 -25.56 -15.01
C VAL A 248 10.39 -24.84 -16.34
N LYS A 249 10.31 -25.56 -17.46
CA LYS A 249 10.42 -24.98 -18.82
C LYS A 249 9.40 -23.86 -19.02
N PHE A 250 8.17 -24.07 -18.57
CA PHE A 250 7.13 -23.04 -18.57
C PHE A 250 7.56 -21.81 -17.77
N LEU A 251 7.97 -21.99 -16.50
CA LEU A 251 8.28 -20.90 -15.57
C LEU A 251 9.48 -20.03 -15.98
N ILE A 252 10.51 -20.63 -16.59
CA ILE A 252 11.73 -19.90 -17.02
C ILE A 252 11.58 -19.19 -18.36
N THR A 253 10.60 -19.57 -19.19
CA THR A 253 10.35 -18.95 -20.50
C THR A 253 9.97 -17.47 -20.33
N PRO A 254 10.66 -16.49 -20.91
CA PRO A 254 10.33 -15.07 -20.73
C PRO A 254 8.89 -14.73 -21.13
N VAL A 255 8.25 -13.80 -20.41
CA VAL A 255 6.83 -13.41 -20.66
C VAL A 255 6.60 -12.97 -22.10
N LYS A 256 7.58 -12.29 -22.73
CA LYS A 256 7.53 -11.87 -24.14
C LYS A 256 7.41 -13.04 -25.13
N ALA A 257 7.86 -14.24 -24.74
CA ALA A 257 7.79 -15.45 -25.56
C ALA A 257 6.48 -16.24 -25.35
N LEU A 258 5.66 -15.90 -24.35
CA LEU A 258 4.36 -16.52 -24.06
C LEU A 258 3.26 -15.99 -24.99
N THR A 259 3.48 -16.11 -26.30
CA THR A 259 2.49 -15.76 -27.32
C THR A 259 1.45 -16.87 -27.48
N LYS A 260 0.36 -16.62 -28.23
CA LYS A 260 -0.63 -17.66 -28.60
C LYS A 260 -0.01 -18.88 -29.32
N LYS A 261 1.21 -18.75 -29.84
CA LYS A 261 1.95 -19.83 -30.54
C LYS A 261 2.85 -20.66 -29.62
N PHE A 262 3.11 -20.20 -28.40
CA PHE A 262 3.94 -20.95 -27.46
C PHE A 262 3.18 -22.18 -26.97
N VAL A 263 3.85 -23.33 -26.88
CA VAL A 263 3.32 -24.60 -26.33
C VAL A 263 4.31 -25.04 -25.26
N ALA A 264 3.85 -25.23 -24.02
CA ALA A 264 4.69 -25.62 -22.90
C ALA A 264 4.99 -27.12 -22.90
N CYS A 265 3.98 -27.93 -23.18
CA CYS A 265 4.03 -29.39 -23.33
C CYS A 265 3.53 -29.80 -24.71
N ASP A 266 4.41 -30.41 -25.48
CA ASP A 266 4.19 -30.88 -26.86
C ASP A 266 3.62 -32.31 -26.92
N CYS A 267 3.81 -33.10 -25.87
CA CYS A 267 3.39 -34.52 -25.85
C CYS A 267 2.00 -34.75 -25.23
N SER A 268 1.48 -33.83 -24.41
CA SER A 268 0.19 -33.99 -23.72
C SER A 268 -0.60 -32.68 -23.66
N PRO A 269 -1.82 -32.63 -24.26
CA PRO A 269 -2.70 -31.47 -24.18
C PRO A 269 -3.26 -31.26 -22.77
N ASP A 270 -3.37 -32.32 -21.96
CA ASP A 270 -3.86 -32.24 -20.59
C ASP A 270 -2.86 -31.51 -19.68
N VAL A 271 -1.56 -31.80 -19.87
CA VAL A 271 -0.48 -31.09 -19.17
C VAL A 271 -0.43 -29.62 -19.61
N GLU A 272 -0.54 -29.34 -20.90
CA GLU A 272 -0.57 -27.98 -21.43
C GLU A 272 -1.71 -27.16 -20.83
N LYS A 273 -2.92 -27.72 -20.82
CA LYS A 273 -4.11 -27.10 -20.22
C LYS A 273 -3.91 -26.88 -18.72
N HIS A 274 -3.40 -27.88 -17.99
CA HIS A 274 -3.18 -27.82 -16.55
C HIS A 274 -2.14 -26.75 -16.16
N LEU A 275 -1.06 -26.60 -16.94
CA LEU A 275 -0.04 -25.58 -16.70
C LEU A 275 -0.59 -24.16 -16.91
N ARG A 276 -1.34 -23.95 -18.00
CA ARG A 276 -1.91 -22.62 -18.29
C ARG A 276 -2.97 -22.21 -17.28
N SER A 277 -3.89 -23.11 -16.90
CA SER A 277 -4.94 -22.77 -15.96
C SER A 277 -4.43 -22.50 -14.55
N ASN A 278 -3.40 -23.22 -14.09
CA ASN A 278 -2.95 -23.14 -12.69
C ASN A 278 -1.84 -22.12 -12.41
N TYR A 279 -1.07 -21.73 -13.43
CA TYR A 279 0.10 -20.87 -13.28
C TYR A 279 0.05 -19.61 -14.17
N THR A 280 -1.12 -19.21 -14.66
CA THR A 280 -1.35 -17.90 -15.31
C THR A 280 -2.62 -17.21 -14.80
N ILE A 281 -2.67 -15.88 -14.89
CA ILE A 281 -3.84 -15.05 -14.56
C ILE A 281 -4.08 -14.12 -15.75
N ASN A 282 -5.28 -14.16 -16.34
CA ASN A 282 -5.66 -13.35 -17.51
C ASN A 282 -4.66 -13.47 -18.68
N GLY A 283 -4.08 -14.65 -18.89
CA GLY A 283 -3.07 -14.90 -19.92
C GLY A 283 -1.67 -14.35 -19.61
N ALA A 284 -1.49 -13.65 -18.49
CA ALA A 284 -0.20 -13.18 -18.00
C ALA A 284 0.37 -14.09 -16.89
N ARG A 285 1.69 -14.09 -16.72
CA ARG A 285 2.36 -14.81 -15.63
C ARG A 285 3.06 -13.82 -14.69
N PRO A 286 2.33 -13.28 -13.69
CA PRO A 286 2.91 -12.39 -12.68
C PRO A 286 3.90 -13.14 -11.77
N LEU A 287 4.69 -12.39 -11.00
CA LEU A 287 5.69 -12.95 -10.07
C LEU A 287 5.05 -13.91 -9.05
N THR A 288 3.83 -13.64 -8.58
CA THR A 288 3.08 -14.50 -7.65
C THR A 288 2.83 -15.91 -8.20
N MET A 289 2.49 -16.03 -9.50
CA MET A 289 2.32 -17.33 -10.16
C MET A 289 3.66 -18.05 -10.40
N LYS A 290 4.75 -17.30 -10.55
CA LYS A 290 6.09 -17.87 -10.61
C LYS A 290 6.53 -18.45 -9.27
N ASP A 291 6.22 -17.76 -8.18
CA ASP A 291 6.49 -18.23 -6.81
C ASP A 291 5.61 -19.44 -6.46
N LYS A 292 4.33 -19.47 -6.89
CA LYS A 292 3.48 -20.69 -6.81
C LYS A 292 4.09 -21.87 -7.56
N GLY A 293 4.51 -21.65 -8.81
CA GLY A 293 5.18 -22.67 -9.61
C GLY A 293 6.40 -23.26 -8.91
N LEU A 294 7.23 -22.39 -8.31
CA LEU A 294 8.39 -22.82 -7.53
C LEU A 294 8.00 -23.68 -6.33
N CYS A 295 6.99 -23.29 -5.55
CA CYS A 295 6.51 -24.09 -4.42
C CYS A 295 6.10 -25.50 -4.84
N TYR A 296 5.28 -25.60 -5.90
CA TYR A 296 4.78 -26.89 -6.40
C TYR A 296 5.91 -27.73 -7.01
N THR A 297 6.87 -27.12 -7.73
CA THR A 297 8.06 -27.82 -8.22
C THR A 297 8.85 -28.47 -7.08
N LEU A 298 9.08 -27.73 -5.98
CA LEU A 298 9.83 -28.27 -4.84
C LEU A 298 9.11 -29.45 -4.17
N VAL A 299 7.78 -29.35 -3.97
CA VAL A 299 7.00 -30.45 -3.37
C VAL A 299 6.98 -31.68 -4.28
N LEU A 300 6.74 -31.51 -5.58
CA LEU A 300 6.72 -32.62 -6.53
C LEU A 300 8.09 -33.32 -6.64
N LEU A 301 9.18 -32.55 -6.65
CA LEU A 301 10.53 -33.11 -6.60
C LEU A 301 10.74 -33.92 -5.31
N MET A 302 10.31 -33.41 -4.16
CA MET A 302 10.42 -34.13 -2.88
C MET A 302 9.63 -35.45 -2.89
N ILE A 303 8.44 -35.50 -3.49
CA ILE A 303 7.68 -36.75 -3.63
C ILE A 303 8.42 -37.73 -4.55
N ALA A 304 8.96 -37.25 -5.68
CA ALA A 304 9.68 -38.08 -6.64
C ALA A 304 11.03 -38.60 -6.12
N THR A 305 11.69 -37.88 -5.20
CA THR A 305 13.03 -38.20 -4.67
C THR A 305 13.01 -38.79 -3.25
N ASP A 306 11.90 -39.40 -2.84
CA ASP A 306 11.76 -40.04 -1.52
C ASP A 306 12.03 -39.09 -0.34
N TYR A 307 11.66 -37.83 -0.53
CA TYR A 307 11.75 -36.74 0.44
C TYR A 307 13.16 -36.33 0.86
N GLU A 308 14.15 -36.58 0.01
CA GLU A 308 15.50 -36.00 0.09
C GLU A 308 15.88 -35.35 -1.25
N LEU A 309 16.26 -34.08 -1.25
CA LEU A 309 16.55 -33.33 -2.48
C LEU A 309 17.83 -32.49 -2.34
N ASN A 310 18.71 -32.59 -3.33
CA ASN A 310 19.85 -31.67 -3.49
C ASN A 310 19.43 -30.43 -4.30
N LEU A 311 19.67 -29.24 -3.75
CA LEU A 311 19.22 -27.98 -4.33
C LEU A 311 20.15 -27.41 -5.42
N GLU A 312 21.37 -27.91 -5.59
CA GLU A 312 22.35 -27.31 -6.51
C GLU A 312 21.90 -27.36 -7.98
N SER A 313 21.49 -28.54 -8.45
CA SER A 313 20.97 -28.73 -9.81
C SER A 313 19.63 -28.02 -10.01
N VAL A 314 18.77 -28.03 -8.98
CA VAL A 314 17.46 -27.36 -8.98
C VAL A 314 17.61 -25.84 -9.14
N CYS A 315 18.56 -25.23 -8.43
CA CYS A 315 18.82 -23.79 -8.52
C CYS A 315 19.31 -23.38 -9.91
N LYS A 316 20.12 -24.22 -10.57
CA LYS A 316 20.58 -24.01 -11.94
C LYS A 316 19.42 -24.08 -12.94
N ASP A 317 18.60 -25.12 -12.86
CA ASP A 317 17.50 -25.33 -13.82
C ASP A 317 16.42 -24.24 -13.70
N ILE A 318 16.10 -23.80 -12.48
CA ILE A 318 15.06 -22.78 -12.23
C ILE A 318 15.61 -21.34 -12.37
N LYS A 319 16.94 -21.17 -12.41
CA LYS A 319 17.65 -19.87 -12.45
C LYS A 319 17.32 -18.98 -11.24
N ILE A 320 17.32 -19.55 -10.04
CA ILE A 320 17.08 -18.84 -8.77
C ILE A 320 18.23 -19.12 -7.79
N GLY A 321 18.66 -18.10 -7.04
CA GLY A 321 19.73 -18.23 -6.06
C GLY A 321 19.38 -19.16 -4.89
N LEU A 322 20.36 -19.93 -4.42
CA LEU A 322 20.21 -20.95 -3.37
C LEU A 322 19.52 -20.45 -2.09
N LYS A 323 19.87 -19.24 -1.62
CA LYS A 323 19.26 -18.66 -0.40
C LYS A 323 17.75 -18.49 -0.53
N LYS A 324 17.27 -18.06 -1.71
CA LYS A 324 15.84 -17.87 -1.99
C LYS A 324 15.15 -19.23 -2.03
N VAL A 325 15.71 -20.22 -2.72
CA VAL A 325 15.14 -21.59 -2.76
C VAL A 325 15.08 -22.22 -1.36
N GLN A 326 16.12 -22.04 -0.53
CA GLN A 326 16.14 -22.50 0.87
C GLN A 326 15.08 -21.81 1.73
N GLU A 327 14.75 -20.55 1.45
CA GLU A 327 13.65 -19.86 2.11
C GLU A 327 12.30 -20.46 1.73
N PHE A 328 12.03 -20.68 0.44
CA PHE A 328 10.82 -21.39 0.00
C PHE A 328 10.71 -22.81 0.58
N ALA A 329 11.84 -23.54 0.66
CA ALA A 329 11.88 -24.87 1.26
C ALA A 329 11.50 -24.85 2.75
N ARG A 330 12.00 -23.86 3.52
CA ARG A 330 11.61 -23.67 4.93
C ARG A 330 10.13 -23.37 5.08
N HIS A 331 9.58 -22.56 4.18
CA HIS A 331 8.15 -22.26 4.14
C HIS A 331 7.32 -23.52 3.89
N LEU A 332 7.79 -24.46 3.07
CA LEU A 332 7.16 -25.76 2.82
C LEU A 332 7.41 -26.80 3.93
N GLY A 333 7.99 -26.41 5.07
CA GLY A 333 8.24 -27.34 6.18
C GLY A 333 9.40 -28.30 5.95
N PHE A 334 10.24 -28.06 4.94
CA PHE A 334 11.45 -28.85 4.72
C PHE A 334 12.58 -28.40 5.66
N SER A 335 13.29 -29.38 6.21
CA SER A 335 14.46 -29.19 7.05
C SER A 335 15.75 -29.26 6.22
N THR A 336 16.83 -28.67 6.72
CA THR A 336 18.17 -28.88 6.15
C THR A 336 18.62 -30.32 6.37
N GLY A 337 19.13 -30.95 5.32
CA GLY A 337 19.72 -32.29 5.35
C GLY A 337 21.15 -32.28 5.90
N LYS A 338 21.87 -33.39 5.70
CA LYS A 338 23.25 -33.57 6.19
C LYS A 338 24.23 -32.55 5.57
N GLN A 339 23.99 -32.17 4.32
CA GLN A 339 24.74 -31.13 3.62
C GLN A 339 23.95 -29.83 3.60
N LYS A 340 24.64 -28.68 3.65
CA LYS A 340 23.99 -27.34 3.60
C LYS A 340 23.15 -27.11 2.34
N THR A 341 23.43 -27.84 1.27
CA THR A 341 22.74 -27.78 -0.03
C THR A 341 21.66 -28.85 -0.21
N SER A 342 21.41 -29.69 0.80
CA SER A 342 20.37 -30.72 0.80
C SER A 342 19.18 -30.32 1.68
N ILE A 343 17.96 -30.66 1.27
CA ILE A 343 16.74 -30.52 2.07
C ILE A 343 16.05 -31.88 2.24
N VAL A 344 15.38 -32.07 3.39
CA VAL A 344 14.71 -33.32 3.77
C VAL A 344 13.37 -33.02 4.46
N LEU A 345 12.38 -33.91 4.31
CA LEU A 345 11.12 -33.86 5.06
C LEU A 345 11.22 -34.70 6.34
N LYS A 346 10.91 -34.10 7.50
CA LYS A 346 10.91 -34.75 8.83
C LYS A 346 9.51 -34.72 9.45
N ILE A 347 9.17 -35.74 10.24
CA ILE A 347 7.92 -35.84 11.01
C ILE A 347 8.27 -35.91 12.52
N PRO A 348 7.60 -35.15 13.41
CA PRO A 348 6.51 -34.21 13.12
C PRO A 348 7.00 -32.99 12.33
N SER A 349 6.20 -32.51 11.37
CA SER A 349 6.57 -31.40 10.50
C SER A 349 6.99 -30.21 11.36
N SER A 350 8.24 -29.77 11.25
CA SER A 350 8.81 -28.70 12.07
C SER A 350 7.85 -27.51 12.12
N GLY A 351 7.43 -27.14 13.34
CA GLY A 351 6.49 -26.05 13.57
C GLY A 351 6.96 -24.74 12.94
N LEU A 352 5.99 -23.88 12.59
CA LEU A 352 6.25 -22.53 12.10
C LEU A 352 7.27 -21.84 13.02
N ILE A 353 8.46 -21.56 12.50
CA ILE A 353 9.37 -20.61 13.11
C ILE A 353 8.68 -19.26 13.00
N SER A 354 8.30 -18.72 14.16
CA SER A 354 7.92 -17.33 14.36
C SER A 354 8.96 -16.40 13.72
N PHE A 355 8.51 -15.32 13.07
CA PHE A 355 9.35 -14.30 12.45
C PHE A 355 10.08 -13.37 13.45
N ASP A 356 10.34 -13.83 14.68
CA ASP A 356 11.12 -13.13 15.70
C ASP A 356 12.43 -13.87 16.03
N ALA A 357 13.30 -14.11 15.04
CA ALA A 357 14.70 -14.47 15.29
C ALA A 357 15.62 -14.32 14.06
N VAL A 358 15.60 -13.18 13.36
CA VAL A 358 16.64 -12.88 12.34
C VAL A 358 17.67 -11.86 12.83
N ARG A 359 17.64 -11.46 14.11
CA ARG A 359 18.63 -10.52 14.67
C ARG A 359 19.60 -11.07 15.72
N TYR A 360 19.60 -12.37 16.01
CA TYR A 360 20.53 -12.97 16.99
C TYR A 360 21.34 -14.19 16.52
N TRP A 361 21.47 -14.42 15.21
CA TRP A 361 22.32 -15.51 14.69
C TRP A 361 23.46 -15.09 13.74
N LEU A 362 23.77 -13.78 13.67
CA LEU A 362 24.95 -13.25 12.95
C LEU A 362 26.11 -12.79 13.85
N PHE A 363 26.04 -12.99 15.17
CA PHE A 363 27.16 -12.77 16.09
C PHE A 363 27.69 -14.05 16.78
N GLY A 364 27.15 -15.22 16.46
CA GLY A 364 27.54 -16.50 17.10
C GLY A 364 28.60 -17.33 16.36
N SER A 365 28.91 -17.02 15.10
CA SER A 365 29.76 -17.89 14.25
C SER A 365 31.22 -17.43 14.08
N LEU A 366 31.69 -16.47 14.88
CA LEU A 366 33.13 -16.16 14.99
C LEU A 366 33.79 -16.71 16.28
N CYS A 367 33.01 -17.19 17.26
CA CYS A 367 33.56 -17.68 18.53
C CYS A 367 33.74 -19.21 18.62
N ALA A 368 33.35 -19.96 17.58
CA ALA A 368 33.42 -21.44 17.57
C ALA A 368 34.52 -22.02 16.67
N LYS A 369 35.45 -21.19 16.17
CA LYS A 369 36.58 -21.61 15.32
C LYS A 369 37.96 -21.46 15.98
N MET A 370 38.02 -21.29 17.31
CA MET A 370 39.26 -21.28 18.08
C MET A 370 39.13 -22.14 19.35
N LYS A 371 38.91 -23.45 19.19
CA LYS A 371 39.12 -24.45 20.26
C LYS A 371 39.57 -25.78 19.66
N SER A 372 40.74 -25.81 19.03
CA SER A 372 41.55 -27.04 18.92
C SER A 372 42.95 -26.69 18.44
N LEU A 373 43.86 -26.43 19.38
CA LEU A 373 45.29 -26.76 19.33
C LEU A 373 45.89 -26.14 20.58
N GLY A 374 45.84 -26.89 21.67
CA GLY A 374 46.60 -26.57 22.86
C GLY A 374 48.06 -26.86 22.60
N LEU A 375 48.92 -25.86 22.81
CA LEU A 375 50.21 -26.09 23.46
C LEU A 375 50.74 -24.80 24.08
N CYS A 376 51.26 -24.99 25.29
CA CYS A 376 51.73 -24.00 26.24
C CYS A 376 52.88 -23.11 25.73
N ALA A 377 52.90 -21.89 26.29
CA ALA A 377 54.08 -21.18 26.78
C ALA A 377 55.20 -20.78 25.80
N ALA A 378 55.17 -19.50 25.39
CA ALA A 378 56.33 -18.60 25.34
C ALA A 378 55.78 -17.17 25.13
N LEU A 379 55.61 -16.36 26.18
CA LEU A 379 56.58 -15.36 26.63
C LEU A 379 57.14 -14.46 25.52
N LEU A 380 56.70 -13.20 25.58
CA LEU A 380 57.45 -11.97 25.31
C LEU A 380 58.05 -11.75 23.91
N LEU A 381 57.71 -10.55 23.39
CA LEU A 381 58.29 -9.82 22.24
C LEU A 381 57.53 -9.99 20.92
N VAL A 382 56.69 -9.01 20.59
CA VAL A 382 56.97 -8.02 19.53
C VAL A 382 55.81 -7.01 19.51
N CYS A 383 56.15 -5.75 19.78
CA CYS A 383 55.33 -4.58 19.45
C CYS A 383 55.09 -4.50 17.94
N VAL A 384 54.01 -3.81 17.59
CA VAL A 384 53.64 -3.30 16.25
C VAL A 384 52.86 -4.28 15.38
N ALA A 385 51.53 -4.27 15.53
CA ALA A 385 50.57 -3.94 14.47
C ALA A 385 49.13 -4.20 14.98
N GLU A 386 48.22 -3.30 14.60
CA GLU A 386 46.74 -3.44 14.70
C GLU A 386 46.06 -3.09 16.03
N CYS A 387 46.14 -1.82 16.42
CA CYS A 387 45.02 -1.15 17.10
C CYS A 387 44.11 -0.49 16.05
N TRP A 388 43.22 -1.27 15.43
CA TRP A 388 42.00 -0.74 14.79
C TRP A 388 40.79 -1.28 15.57
N ALA A 389 40.67 -0.84 16.82
CA ALA A 389 39.43 -0.94 17.57
C ALA A 389 38.74 0.42 17.47
N GLY A 390 37.76 0.52 16.55
CA GLY A 390 36.93 1.72 16.39
C GLY A 390 36.26 2.12 17.71
N CYS A 391 36.04 3.41 17.89
CA CYS A 391 35.41 4.00 19.06
C CYS A 391 34.13 3.24 19.46
N ALA A 392 34.25 2.33 20.41
CA ALA A 392 33.12 1.55 20.91
C ALA A 392 32.32 2.44 21.86
N GLN A 393 31.21 2.98 21.34
CA GLN A 393 30.14 3.67 22.07
C GLN A 393 30.58 4.70 23.14
N LEU A 394 30.79 5.95 22.72
CA LEU A 394 30.46 7.07 23.57
C LEU A 394 28.99 7.45 23.33
N VAL A 395 28.12 7.03 24.25
CA VAL A 395 26.79 7.63 24.40
C VAL A 395 27.01 8.97 25.10
N THR A 396 27.01 10.04 24.32
CA THR A 396 26.79 11.38 24.87
C THR A 396 25.42 11.84 24.40
N ASP A 397 24.71 12.64 25.19
CA ASP A 397 23.48 13.33 24.78
C ASP A 397 23.69 14.32 23.60
N PHE A 398 24.88 14.33 23.02
CA PHE A 398 25.27 15.08 21.84
C PHE A 398 24.77 14.37 20.58
N SER A 399 23.86 15.00 19.83
CA SER A 399 23.22 14.44 18.63
C SER A 399 23.38 15.37 17.44
N GLN A 400 22.94 14.93 16.25
CA GLN A 400 22.81 15.80 15.08
C GLN A 400 21.99 17.06 15.39
N ALA A 401 20.96 16.97 16.24
CA ALA A 401 20.19 18.13 16.69
C ALA A 401 21.04 19.10 17.53
N SER A 402 21.99 18.60 18.32
CA SER A 402 22.94 19.42 19.09
C SER A 402 23.88 20.22 18.17
N CYS A 403 24.24 19.68 17.00
CA CYS A 403 25.04 20.39 16.00
C CYS A 403 24.24 21.41 15.20
N ILE A 404 23.04 21.04 14.76
CA ILE A 404 22.14 21.94 14.02
C ILE A 404 21.66 23.12 14.89
N ASN A 405 21.60 22.96 16.22
CA ASN A 405 21.20 24.03 17.16
C ASN A 405 22.36 24.88 17.70
N LYS A 406 23.62 24.50 17.50
CA LYS A 406 24.81 25.29 17.91
C LYS A 406 24.99 26.58 17.09
N THR A 407 24.23 26.76 16.02
CA THR A 407 24.27 27.89 15.07
C THR A 407 23.73 29.22 15.61
N LYS A 408 23.52 29.38 16.93
CA LYS A 408 23.08 30.66 17.52
C LYS A 408 24.06 31.83 17.30
N HIS A 409 25.26 31.59 16.76
CA HIS A 409 26.31 32.61 16.60
C HIS A 409 27.02 32.67 15.23
N SER A 410 26.71 31.81 14.26
CA SER A 410 27.27 31.87 12.89
C SER A 410 26.19 31.53 11.87
N SER A 411 25.92 32.46 10.94
CA SER A 411 24.73 32.50 10.08
C SER A 411 24.90 31.87 8.70
N GLU A 412 26.06 31.31 8.37
CA GLU A 412 26.40 30.87 6.99
C GLU A 412 26.80 29.39 6.89
N ASP A 413 26.87 28.68 8.02
CA ASP A 413 27.53 27.37 8.08
C ASP A 413 26.58 26.24 8.50
N SER A 414 26.46 25.21 7.66
CA SER A 414 25.77 23.96 7.98
C SER A 414 26.72 22.96 8.63
N PHE A 415 26.29 22.30 9.72
CA PHE A 415 27.11 21.34 10.48
C PHE A 415 26.49 19.94 10.55
N TYR A 416 27.34 18.91 10.65
CA TYR A 416 26.94 17.54 10.96
C TYR A 416 27.61 16.99 12.20
N TYR A 417 26.92 16.04 12.83
CA TYR A 417 27.44 15.22 13.91
C TYR A 417 28.39 14.18 13.32
N GLY A 418 29.63 14.20 13.77
CA GLY A 418 30.60 13.14 13.52
C GLY A 418 31.31 12.75 14.82
N LEU A 419 31.96 11.60 14.80
CA LEU A 419 32.88 11.19 15.85
C LEU A 419 34.31 11.46 15.38
N ASP A 420 35.05 12.26 16.14
CA ASP A 420 36.49 12.38 15.93
C ASP A 420 37.12 11.04 16.29
N VAL A 421 37.51 10.26 15.29
CA VAL A 421 38.12 8.93 15.48
C VAL A 421 39.47 8.99 16.20
N SER A 422 40.13 10.15 16.20
CA SER A 422 41.43 10.35 16.86
C SER A 422 41.27 10.42 18.39
N ASN A 423 40.16 11.00 18.85
CA ASN A 423 39.91 11.28 20.27
C ASN A 423 38.62 10.63 20.80
N CYS A 424 37.88 9.94 19.94
CA CYS A 424 36.52 9.43 20.16
C CYS A 424 35.52 10.49 20.67
N VAL A 425 35.71 11.77 20.34
CA VAL A 425 34.86 12.86 20.84
C VAL A 425 33.76 13.20 19.82
N PRO A 426 32.47 13.17 20.21
CA PRO A 426 31.38 13.69 19.41
C PRO A 426 31.57 15.18 19.10
N THR A 427 31.69 15.49 17.82
CA THR A 427 32.08 16.83 17.34
C THR A 427 31.16 17.28 16.20
N CYS A 428 30.93 18.59 16.10
CA CYS A 428 30.23 19.17 14.96
C CYS A 428 31.23 19.55 13.89
N TYR A 429 31.10 18.95 12.71
CA TYR A 429 31.91 19.22 11.54
C TYR A 429 31.16 20.11 10.57
N LYS A 430 31.85 21.04 9.92
CA LYS A 430 31.26 21.92 8.91
C LYS A 430 31.12 21.17 7.59
N TYR A 431 29.99 21.31 6.90
CA TYR A 431 29.73 20.65 5.62
C TYR A 431 30.55 21.26 4.46
N SER A 432 30.96 22.53 4.54
CA SER A 432 31.82 23.16 3.52
C SER A 432 33.13 22.42 3.29
N ASP A 433 33.56 21.63 4.27
CA ASP A 433 34.85 20.94 4.25
C ASP A 433 34.74 19.54 3.63
N VAL A 434 33.53 19.15 3.19
CA VAL A 434 33.17 17.82 2.66
C VAL A 434 33.06 17.82 1.14
N VAL A 435 32.63 18.95 0.56
CA VAL A 435 32.76 19.20 -0.88
C VAL A 435 34.26 19.11 -1.14
N ASP A 436 34.71 18.06 -1.84
CA ASP A 436 36.11 17.76 -2.24
C ASP A 436 36.81 16.63 -1.50
N GLN A 437 36.16 16.01 -0.50
CA GLN A 437 36.78 14.86 0.14
C GLN A 437 36.65 13.58 -0.69
N PRO A 438 37.77 12.85 -0.92
CA PRO A 438 37.70 11.52 -1.49
C PRO A 438 36.89 10.61 -0.55
N CYS A 439 36.17 9.65 -1.13
CA CYS A 439 35.37 8.74 -0.32
C CYS A 439 36.26 7.97 0.67
N GLY A 440 35.79 7.80 1.90
CA GLY A 440 36.47 6.98 2.90
C GLY A 440 36.56 5.50 2.49
N SER A 441 37.39 4.73 3.19
CA SER A 441 37.57 3.29 2.94
C SER A 441 36.21 2.57 2.94
N GLY A 442 35.88 1.90 1.82
CA GLY A 442 34.58 1.25 1.63
C GLY A 442 33.48 2.13 1.03
N GLY A 443 33.80 3.31 0.51
CA GLY A 443 32.84 4.20 -0.16
C GLY A 443 31.96 4.96 0.83
N GLN A 444 32.40 5.10 2.09
CA GLN A 444 31.67 5.82 3.12
C GLN A 444 31.85 7.33 2.93
N CYS A 445 30.72 8.03 2.92
CA CYS A 445 30.64 9.49 2.95
C CYS A 445 29.84 9.92 4.18
N VAL A 446 29.97 11.18 4.56
CA VAL A 446 29.17 11.77 5.65
C VAL A 446 27.68 11.76 5.27
N PRO A 447 26.76 11.80 6.25
CA PRO A 447 25.32 11.84 5.96
C PRO A 447 24.94 12.97 4.99
N GLY A 448 24.07 12.70 4.02
CA GLY A 448 23.71 13.64 2.95
C GLY A 448 24.64 13.67 1.74
N TYR A 449 25.69 12.85 1.73
CA TYR A 449 26.59 12.67 0.60
C TYR A 449 26.66 11.19 0.21
N SER A 450 26.79 10.97 -1.10
CA SER A 450 26.98 9.65 -1.70
C SER A 450 28.31 9.61 -2.43
N CYS A 451 29.01 8.48 -2.31
CA CYS A 451 30.25 8.29 -3.03
C CYS A 451 29.96 8.13 -4.53
N GLN A 452 30.46 9.05 -5.35
CA GLN A 452 30.28 9.05 -6.81
C GLN A 452 31.62 9.28 -7.51
N LYS A 453 31.72 8.84 -8.77
CA LYS A 453 32.92 9.07 -9.59
C LYS A 453 32.84 10.42 -10.28
N ARG A 454 33.83 11.30 -10.04
CA ARG A 454 33.94 12.65 -10.61
C ARG A 454 35.33 12.95 -11.14
N CYS A 455 35.40 13.88 -12.09
CA CYS A 455 36.64 14.33 -12.71
C CYS A 455 37.40 15.30 -11.81
N GLY A 456 38.48 14.82 -11.16
CA GLY A 456 39.40 15.60 -10.36
C GLY A 456 38.79 16.36 -9.16
N PRO A 457 39.62 17.01 -8.34
CA PRO A 457 39.15 17.89 -7.24
C PRO A 457 39.00 19.37 -7.65
N ASP A 458 39.10 19.71 -8.94
CA ASP A 458 39.00 21.09 -9.45
C ASP A 458 37.54 21.56 -9.53
N ASP A 459 37.22 22.75 -8.99
CA ASP A 459 35.83 23.25 -8.85
C ASP A 459 35.00 23.19 -10.14
N ASP A 460 35.63 23.49 -11.27
CA ASP A 460 34.95 23.61 -12.57
C ASP A 460 34.56 22.24 -13.19
N LEU A 461 35.13 21.13 -12.71
CA LEU A 461 34.93 19.79 -13.29
C LEU A 461 34.17 18.83 -12.35
N LYS A 462 33.82 19.27 -11.13
CA LYS A 462 33.13 18.48 -10.09
C LYS A 462 31.71 18.05 -10.48
N THR A 463 31.07 18.71 -11.44
CA THR A 463 29.76 18.33 -11.97
C THR A 463 29.84 17.21 -13.00
N ILE A 464 31.03 16.90 -13.51
CA ILE A 464 31.23 15.94 -14.59
C ILE A 464 31.37 14.53 -14.00
N SER A 465 30.41 13.68 -14.34
CA SER A 465 30.41 12.26 -13.97
C SER A 465 31.40 11.51 -14.84
N CYS A 466 32.19 10.59 -14.28
CA CYS A 466 33.17 9.81 -15.04
C CYS A 466 33.09 8.32 -14.73
N ASN A 467 33.46 7.48 -15.69
CA ASN A 467 33.69 6.06 -15.48
C ASN A 467 35.19 5.74 -15.50
N SER A 468 35.96 6.48 -16.31
CA SER A 468 37.40 6.39 -16.49
C SER A 468 38.04 7.77 -16.66
N ASP A 469 39.37 7.85 -16.56
CA ASP A 469 40.12 9.11 -16.74
C ASP A 469 39.90 9.74 -18.11
N GLN A 470 39.56 8.95 -19.13
CA GLN A 470 39.28 9.43 -20.50
C GLN A 470 38.05 10.33 -20.57
N ASP A 471 37.12 10.18 -19.62
CA ASP A 471 35.90 10.99 -19.55
C ASP A 471 36.18 12.41 -19.00
N CYS A 472 37.41 12.67 -18.54
CA CYS A 472 37.82 13.87 -17.81
C CYS A 472 38.78 14.76 -18.62
N ALA A 473 38.52 14.90 -19.93
CA ALA A 473 39.29 15.77 -20.82
C ALA A 473 38.88 17.23 -20.64
N THR A 474 39.84 18.11 -20.37
CA THR A 474 39.62 19.56 -20.24
C THR A 474 39.84 20.31 -21.56
N ALA A 475 39.36 21.55 -21.67
CA ALA A 475 39.44 22.36 -22.89
C ALA A 475 40.90 22.66 -23.34
N ASP A 476 41.85 22.57 -22.41
CA ASP A 476 43.30 22.69 -22.58
C ASP A 476 44.00 21.35 -22.88
N GLY A 477 43.25 20.24 -23.00
CA GLY A 477 43.78 18.93 -23.41
C GLY A 477 44.48 18.14 -22.32
N GLN A 478 44.41 18.57 -21.06
CA GLN A 478 44.90 17.79 -19.92
C GLN A 478 43.86 16.74 -19.49
N LEU A 479 44.30 15.49 -19.34
CA LEU A 479 43.46 14.43 -18.77
C LEU A 479 43.52 14.50 -17.24
N LYS A 480 42.40 14.84 -16.60
CA LYS A 480 42.25 14.80 -15.14
C LYS A 480 41.86 13.38 -14.69
N THR A 481 42.14 13.04 -13.44
CA THR A 481 41.85 11.71 -12.90
C THR A 481 40.39 11.56 -12.49
N CYS A 482 39.76 10.47 -12.92
CA CYS A 482 38.45 10.04 -12.46
C CYS A 482 38.57 9.41 -11.06
N GLY A 483 38.20 10.17 -10.03
CA GLY A 483 38.29 9.76 -8.63
C GLY A 483 36.91 9.54 -7.99
N SER A 484 36.89 8.87 -6.84
CA SER A 484 35.69 8.70 -6.04
C SER A 484 35.61 9.79 -4.98
N TYR A 485 34.60 10.66 -5.10
CA TYR A 485 34.40 11.81 -4.23
C TYR A 485 33.02 11.79 -3.59
N CYS A 486 32.91 12.38 -2.40
CA CYS A 486 31.63 12.58 -1.75
C CYS A 486 30.86 13.70 -2.45
N VAL A 487 29.77 13.34 -3.11
CA VAL A 487 28.88 14.27 -3.81
C VAL A 487 27.55 14.28 -3.07
N ALA A 488 26.97 15.46 -2.88
CA ALA A 488 25.65 15.60 -2.25
C ALA A 488 24.71 14.57 -2.87
N ASP A 489 24.13 13.71 -2.03
CA ASP A 489 23.27 12.66 -2.55
C ASP A 489 22.07 13.37 -3.18
N GLY A 490 21.93 13.34 -4.50
CA GLY A 490 20.79 13.96 -5.21
C GLY A 490 19.42 13.37 -4.82
N LYS A 491 19.38 12.55 -3.76
CA LYS A 491 18.20 12.13 -3.03
C LYS A 491 17.67 13.32 -2.23
N ALA A 492 16.36 13.35 -2.02
CA ALA A 492 15.75 14.23 -1.02
C ALA A 492 16.10 13.76 0.40
N SER A 493 17.38 13.57 0.74
CA SER A 493 17.78 13.31 2.13
C SER A 493 17.57 14.59 2.94
N CYS A 494 17.33 14.44 4.24
CA CYS A 494 17.08 15.60 5.11
C CYS A 494 18.32 16.51 5.14
N MET A 495 19.50 15.91 5.03
CA MET A 495 20.77 16.64 4.98
C MET A 495 21.03 17.31 3.63
N ALA A 496 20.70 16.66 2.51
CA ALA A 496 20.75 17.33 1.19
C ALA A 496 19.87 18.58 1.16
N TYR A 497 18.72 18.57 1.87
CA TYR A 497 17.87 19.76 1.99
C TYR A 497 18.58 20.92 2.70
N HIS A 498 19.33 20.65 3.78
CA HIS A 498 20.12 21.66 4.50
C HIS A 498 21.31 22.20 3.70
N ILE A 499 21.87 21.39 2.80
CA ILE A 499 23.01 21.78 1.95
C ILE A 499 22.54 22.66 0.78
N ASN A 500 21.39 22.33 0.21
CA ASN A 500 20.89 22.96 -1.02
C ASN A 500 20.09 24.25 -0.79
N ASN A 501 19.79 24.62 0.47
CA ASN A 501 19.11 25.87 0.80
C ASN A 501 19.98 26.70 1.73
N SER A 502 20.57 27.80 1.25
CA SER A 502 21.53 28.61 2.01
C SER A 502 20.91 29.60 3.02
N ASP A 503 19.59 29.58 3.22
CA ASP A 503 18.84 30.70 3.83
C ASP A 503 18.56 30.57 5.35
N TYR A 504 19.29 29.73 6.08
CA TYR A 504 18.96 29.35 7.46
C TYR A 504 19.48 30.31 8.55
N GLN A 505 18.88 31.49 8.67
CA GLN A 505 19.09 32.35 9.85
C GLN A 505 18.10 31.97 10.98
N ASP A 506 18.59 31.71 12.19
CA ASP A 506 17.76 31.47 13.39
C ASP A 506 17.46 32.81 14.12
N SER A 507 16.21 33.29 14.08
CA SER A 507 15.69 34.42 14.85
C SER A 507 14.22 34.20 15.22
N TYR A 508 13.68 34.97 16.18
CA TYR A 508 12.26 34.95 16.58
C TYR A 508 11.30 35.15 15.38
N TRP A 509 11.78 35.78 14.30
CA TRP A 509 11.07 36.06 13.06
C TRP A 509 11.37 35.05 11.92
N SER A 510 12.31 34.11 12.10
CA SER A 510 12.72 33.14 11.07
C SER A 510 12.03 31.77 11.16
N ALA A 511 10.98 31.66 11.97
CA ALA A 511 9.98 30.60 11.91
C ALA A 511 9.31 30.42 10.52
N ILE A 512 9.60 31.33 9.59
CA ILE A 512 9.04 31.44 8.24
C ILE A 512 9.75 30.51 7.25
N ARG A 513 11.04 30.14 7.44
CA ARG A 513 11.72 29.16 6.59
C ARG A 513 11.78 27.81 7.29
N PHE A 514 11.22 26.78 6.65
CA PHE A 514 11.18 25.43 7.20
C PHE A 514 12.60 24.84 7.30
N LYS A 515 13.05 24.63 8.54
CA LYS A 515 14.30 23.94 8.86
C LYS A 515 13.96 22.49 9.26
N PRO A 516 14.24 21.48 8.42
CA PRO A 516 13.79 20.13 8.71
C PRO A 516 14.62 19.50 9.82
N ALA A 517 13.95 18.73 10.67
CA ALA A 517 14.60 17.94 11.70
C ALA A 517 15.08 16.60 11.12
N CYS A 518 16.35 16.28 11.31
CA CYS A 518 16.97 15.10 10.72
C CYS A 518 17.42 14.08 11.77
N ASN A 519 17.41 12.80 11.40
CA ASN A 519 18.00 11.72 12.19
C ASN A 519 19.53 11.74 12.06
N ASN A 520 20.22 11.02 12.95
CA ASN A 520 21.69 10.92 12.94
C ASN A 520 22.23 10.23 11.67
N ASP A 521 21.40 9.44 10.97
CA ASP A 521 21.74 8.77 9.71
C ASP A 521 21.52 9.66 8.47
N GLY A 522 21.07 10.90 8.65
CA GLY A 522 20.77 11.85 7.56
C GLY A 522 19.37 11.74 6.97
N THR A 523 18.55 10.79 7.43
CA THR A 523 17.14 10.67 7.02
C THR A 523 16.25 11.70 7.72
N TRP A 524 15.03 11.89 7.21
CA TRP A 524 14.05 12.79 7.80
C TRP A 524 13.49 12.22 9.11
N GLN A 525 13.45 13.04 10.16
CA GLN A 525 12.69 12.70 11.37
C GLN A 525 11.20 12.57 11.02
N ALA A 526 10.52 11.66 11.71
CA ALA A 526 9.12 11.36 11.44
C ALA A 526 8.19 12.55 11.71
N LYS A 527 8.54 13.45 12.63
CA LYS A 527 7.78 14.67 12.94
C LYS A 527 8.53 15.89 12.43
N GLN A 528 7.87 16.70 11.62
CA GLN A 528 8.38 17.98 11.12
C GLN A 528 7.43 19.10 11.51
N CYS A 529 7.95 20.25 11.95
CA CYS A 529 7.13 21.40 12.34
C CYS A 529 7.44 22.62 11.46
N LYS A 530 6.41 23.23 10.89
CA LYS A 530 6.46 24.39 10.02
C LYS A 530 5.71 25.57 10.65
N GLY A 531 6.14 26.82 10.40
CA GLY A 531 5.44 28.04 10.82
C GLY A 531 5.61 28.43 12.30
N GLY A 532 6.62 27.89 12.99
CA GLY A 532 6.95 28.24 14.38
C GLY A 532 5.82 27.99 15.39
N VAL A 533 5.69 28.88 16.37
CA VAL A 533 4.79 28.73 17.54
C VAL A 533 3.31 28.72 17.15
N ASN A 534 2.94 29.41 16.07
CA ASN A 534 1.57 29.44 15.54
C ASN A 534 1.34 28.46 14.38
N GLY A 535 2.38 27.72 14.00
CA GLY A 535 2.31 26.75 12.93
C GLY A 535 1.82 25.38 13.38
N ARG A 536 2.20 24.34 12.63
CA ARG A 536 1.77 22.97 12.89
C ARG A 536 2.88 21.98 12.61
N CYS A 537 2.77 20.81 13.22
CA CYS A 537 3.64 19.69 13.01
C CYS A 537 2.89 18.62 12.20
N MET A 538 3.57 17.99 11.25
CA MET A 538 3.05 16.93 10.41
C MET A 538 4.01 15.74 10.37
N CYS A 539 3.47 14.58 10.02
CA CYS A 539 4.26 13.37 9.86
C CYS A 539 4.92 13.28 8.49
N PHE A 540 6.15 12.77 8.45
CA PHE A 540 6.96 12.60 7.25
C PHE A 540 7.51 11.18 7.16
N ASP A 541 7.76 10.69 5.96
CA ASP A 541 8.49 9.45 5.67
C ASP A 541 10.03 9.67 5.64
N SER A 542 10.81 8.61 5.43
CA SER A 542 12.28 8.68 5.50
C SER A 542 12.94 9.49 4.41
N ASN A 543 12.21 9.75 3.34
CA ASN A 543 12.64 10.45 2.15
C ASN A 543 12.10 11.89 2.12
N GLY A 544 11.38 12.32 3.16
CA GLY A 544 10.84 13.67 3.25
C GLY A 544 9.46 13.86 2.63
N GLY A 545 8.78 12.77 2.27
CA GLY A 545 7.37 12.81 1.85
C GLY A 545 6.44 13.01 3.03
N ARG A 546 5.45 13.92 2.92
CA ARG A 546 4.41 14.08 3.95
C ARG A 546 3.51 12.86 3.98
N ILE A 547 3.24 12.35 5.19
CA ILE A 547 2.33 11.23 5.47
C ILE A 547 1.28 11.65 6.49
N PHE A 548 0.31 10.77 6.73
CA PHE A 548 -0.82 11.04 7.62
C PHE A 548 -0.38 11.39 9.05
N GLY A 549 -1.07 12.36 9.66
CA GLY A 549 -0.86 12.78 11.04
C GLY A 549 -0.44 14.25 11.14
N GLU A 550 -1.17 15.03 11.94
CA GLU A 550 -0.88 16.44 12.15
C GLU A 550 -1.36 16.96 13.52
N ALA A 551 -0.69 17.99 14.04
CA ALA A 551 -1.12 18.75 15.20
C ALA A 551 -0.67 20.19 15.12
N LEU A 552 -1.43 21.11 15.72
CA LEU A 552 -0.91 22.46 15.99
C LEU A 552 0.37 22.35 16.82
N ALA A 553 1.35 23.23 16.56
CA ALA A 553 2.67 23.15 17.19
C ALA A 553 2.58 23.10 18.72
N LYS A 554 1.68 23.91 19.30
CA LYS A 554 1.40 23.98 20.75
C LYS A 554 0.86 22.67 21.35
N SER A 555 0.22 21.83 20.55
CA SER A 555 -0.37 20.55 20.96
C SER A 555 0.43 19.33 20.52
N ALA A 556 1.56 19.52 19.83
CA ALA A 556 2.32 18.43 19.23
C ALA A 556 3.30 17.73 20.18
N ALA A 557 3.27 18.00 21.49
CA ALA A 557 4.22 17.44 22.46
C ALA A 557 4.25 15.90 22.45
N ASN A 558 3.08 15.26 22.32
CA ASN A 558 2.94 13.79 22.30
C ASN A 558 2.85 13.21 20.88
N MET A 559 3.22 13.97 19.85
CA MET A 559 3.20 13.52 18.47
C MET A 559 4.55 12.87 18.13
N THR A 560 4.59 11.57 17.90
CA THR A 560 5.81 10.83 17.49
C THR A 560 5.77 10.38 16.04
N CYS A 561 4.59 10.29 15.43
CA CYS A 561 4.39 9.78 14.07
C CYS A 561 4.82 8.31 13.87
N ALA A 562 5.04 7.57 14.96
CA ALA A 562 5.60 6.22 14.90
C ALA A 562 4.74 5.25 14.08
N CYS A 563 3.42 5.31 14.23
CA CYS A 563 2.49 4.46 13.50
C CYS A 563 2.44 4.82 12.01
N SER A 564 2.27 6.12 11.70
CA SER A 564 2.27 6.59 10.31
C SER A 564 3.55 6.20 9.58
N ARG A 565 4.69 6.39 10.25
CA ARG A 565 6.01 6.06 9.69
C ARG A 565 6.16 4.57 9.46
N ARG A 566 5.74 3.74 10.42
CA ARG A 566 5.73 2.29 10.25
C ARG A 566 4.86 1.85 9.08
N ASN A 567 3.66 2.42 8.93
CA ASN A 567 2.78 2.16 7.79
C ASN A 567 3.44 2.56 6.46
N ALA A 568 4.13 3.70 6.42
CA ALA A 568 4.84 4.17 5.23
C ALA A 568 6.07 3.30 4.87
N ASP A 569 6.82 2.83 5.87
CA ASP A 569 7.98 1.95 5.67
C ASP A 569 7.58 0.55 5.17
N LEU A 570 6.37 0.10 5.50
CA LEU A 570 5.81 -1.19 5.09
C LEU A 570 5.23 -1.22 3.67
N GLN A 571 5.53 -0.20 2.85
CA GLN A 571 5.06 0.00 1.48
C GLN A 571 4.58 -1.29 0.76
N LEU A 572 3.24 -1.45 0.72
CA LEU A 572 2.46 -2.17 -0.31
C LEU A 572 2.57 -3.71 -0.43
N THR A 573 2.54 -4.50 0.65
CA THR A 573 2.33 -5.98 0.50
C THR A 573 1.47 -6.70 1.53
N ARG A 574 0.63 -6.04 2.35
CA ARG A 574 -0.35 -6.75 3.18
C ARG A 574 -1.42 -5.85 3.78
N LEU A 575 -2.58 -6.43 4.07
CA LEU A 575 -3.73 -5.80 4.71
C LEU A 575 -3.52 -5.59 6.22
N THR A 576 -2.28 -5.63 6.72
CA THR A 576 -1.96 -5.24 8.09
C THR A 576 -2.13 -3.72 8.23
N SER A 577 -3.35 -3.27 8.52
CA SER A 577 -3.64 -1.87 8.79
C SER A 577 -3.36 -1.58 10.26
N PHE A 578 -2.16 -1.06 10.56
CA PHE A 578 -1.99 -0.39 11.84
C PHE A 578 -2.96 0.79 11.88
N HIS A 579 -3.83 0.84 12.88
CA HIS A 579 -4.69 1.99 13.13
C HIS A 579 -3.88 3.05 13.84
N CYS A 580 -3.73 4.19 13.18
CA CYS A 580 -3.04 5.33 13.78
C CYS A 580 -4.07 6.33 14.34
N ASP A 581 -3.69 7.09 15.36
CA ASP A 581 -4.48 8.24 15.78
C ASP A 581 -4.27 9.44 14.85
N SER A 582 -5.00 10.54 15.05
CA SER A 582 -4.89 11.76 14.24
C SER A 582 -3.51 12.44 14.30
N LEU A 583 -2.67 12.08 15.27
CA LEU A 583 -1.29 12.56 15.43
C LEU A 583 -0.28 11.66 14.71
N GLY A 584 -0.73 10.51 14.18
CA GLY A 584 0.13 9.51 13.57
C GLY A 584 0.81 8.56 14.56
N ASN A 585 0.36 8.54 15.82
CA ASN A 585 0.78 7.59 16.84
C ASN A 585 -0.05 6.31 16.73
N TYR A 586 0.35 5.24 17.43
CA TYR A 586 -0.44 4.01 17.46
C TYR A 586 -1.71 4.20 18.27
N GLU A 587 -2.84 3.70 17.77
CA GLU A 587 -3.97 3.43 18.65
C GLU A 587 -3.60 2.29 19.62
N PRO A 588 -4.04 2.33 20.89
CA PRO A 588 -3.68 1.31 21.86
C PRO A 588 -4.07 -0.11 21.43
N LEU A 589 -5.21 -0.25 20.75
CA LEU A 589 -5.68 -1.51 20.22
C LEU A 589 -5.32 -1.61 18.74
N GLN A 590 -4.63 -2.68 18.37
CA GLN A 590 -4.28 -3.02 17.00
C GLN A 590 -4.83 -4.39 16.68
N CYS A 591 -5.44 -4.55 15.52
CA CYS A 591 -5.87 -5.82 14.99
C CYS A 591 -5.52 -5.90 13.51
N ASP A 592 -5.05 -7.08 13.12
CA ASP A 592 -4.95 -7.51 11.75
C ASP A 592 -6.08 -8.50 11.47
N LEU A 593 -7.06 -8.06 10.67
CA LEU A 593 -8.23 -8.85 10.34
C LEU A 593 -7.94 -9.95 9.33
N GLU A 594 -6.83 -9.86 8.59
CA GLU A 594 -6.41 -10.91 7.65
C GLU A 594 -5.87 -12.12 8.42
N SER A 595 -5.04 -11.89 9.43
CA SER A 595 -4.49 -12.94 10.29
C SER A 595 -5.37 -13.31 11.49
N ASP A 596 -6.53 -12.67 11.65
CA ASP A 596 -7.45 -12.83 12.79
C ASP A 596 -6.78 -12.54 14.14
N GLN A 597 -5.85 -11.58 14.22
CA GLN A 597 -5.04 -11.30 15.41
C GLN A 597 -5.24 -9.88 15.93
N CYS A 598 -5.28 -9.72 17.25
CA CYS A 598 -5.37 -8.45 17.95
C CYS A 598 -4.35 -8.37 19.10
N TRP A 599 -3.83 -7.18 19.36
CA TRP A 599 -2.88 -6.92 20.43
C TRP A 599 -2.92 -5.45 20.88
N CYS A 600 -2.32 -5.20 22.05
CA CYS A 600 -2.15 -3.86 22.58
C CYS A 600 -0.76 -3.32 22.26
N MET A 601 -0.69 -2.10 21.74
CA MET A 601 0.54 -1.35 21.53
C MET A 601 0.61 -0.13 22.45
N GLU A 602 1.83 0.23 22.83
CA GLU A 602 2.11 1.52 23.45
C GLU A 602 2.00 2.61 22.36
N PRO A 603 1.19 3.67 22.57
CA PRO A 603 0.89 4.65 21.52
C PRO A 603 2.10 5.35 20.89
N LEU A 604 3.10 5.75 21.67
CA LEU A 604 4.18 6.63 21.24
C LEU A 604 5.35 5.89 20.57
N THR A 605 5.59 4.65 21.00
CA THR A 605 6.76 3.82 20.65
C THR A 605 6.38 2.64 19.76
N GLY A 606 5.12 2.19 19.79
CA GLY A 606 4.69 0.97 19.11
C GLY A 606 5.14 -0.32 19.81
N ALA A 607 5.65 -0.23 21.05
CA ALA A 607 6.04 -1.41 21.81
C ALA A 607 4.83 -2.30 22.10
N LEU A 608 4.99 -3.62 21.96
CA LEU A 608 3.95 -4.58 22.29
C LEU A 608 3.74 -4.63 23.81
N VAL A 609 2.51 -4.35 24.28
CA VAL A 609 2.17 -4.29 25.72
C VAL A 609 1.37 -5.51 26.18
N SER A 610 0.76 -6.26 25.27
CA SER A 610 -0.03 -7.46 25.59
C SER A 610 0.43 -8.69 24.82
N LYS A 611 -0.17 -9.83 25.15
CA LYS A 611 -0.18 -10.99 24.26
C LYS A 611 -1.01 -10.68 23.02
N VAL A 612 -0.66 -11.31 21.91
CA VAL A 612 -1.48 -11.36 20.70
C VAL A 612 -2.59 -12.39 20.94
N VAL A 613 -3.84 -12.03 20.66
CA VAL A 613 -5.02 -12.88 20.81
C VAL A 613 -5.78 -12.96 19.50
N PRO A 614 -6.57 -14.03 19.25
CA PRO A 614 -7.48 -14.04 18.11
C PRO A 614 -8.53 -12.92 18.19
N PHE A 615 -9.08 -12.45 17.07
CA PHE A 615 -10.10 -11.39 17.05
C PHE A 615 -11.31 -11.72 17.94
N LYS A 616 -11.73 -12.99 17.97
CA LYS A 616 -12.82 -13.47 18.84
C LYS A 616 -12.53 -13.33 20.34
N ALA A 617 -11.27 -13.20 20.70
CA ALA A 617 -10.79 -13.03 22.07
C ALA A 617 -10.36 -11.58 22.37
N LEU A 618 -10.76 -10.62 21.51
CA LEU A 618 -10.47 -9.20 21.64
C LEU A 618 -10.81 -8.62 23.03
N SER A 619 -11.90 -9.10 23.63
CA SER A 619 -12.34 -8.71 24.99
C SER A 619 -11.36 -9.07 26.10
N LEU A 620 -10.39 -9.95 25.85
CA LEU A 620 -9.35 -10.33 26.80
C LEU A 620 -8.18 -9.33 26.84
N LEU A 621 -8.10 -8.40 25.90
CA LEU A 621 -7.02 -7.42 25.84
C LEU A 621 -7.24 -6.27 26.84
N PRO A 622 -6.21 -5.85 27.58
CA PRO A 622 -6.33 -4.78 28.58
C PRO A 622 -6.59 -3.39 27.96
N CYS A 623 -6.27 -3.21 26.68
CA CYS A 623 -6.53 -1.98 25.93
C CYS A 623 -7.90 -1.97 25.25
N TYR A 624 -8.63 -3.10 25.25
CA TYR A 624 -9.96 -3.16 24.66
C TYR A 624 -11.01 -2.66 25.65
N SER A 625 -11.97 -1.89 25.13
CA SER A 625 -13.16 -1.46 25.85
C SER A 625 -14.31 -1.33 24.86
N GLU A 626 -15.42 -2.01 25.14
CA GLU A 626 -16.61 -1.99 24.29
C GLU A 626 -17.17 -0.55 24.15
N ASP A 627 -17.11 0.25 25.22
CA ASP A 627 -17.50 1.66 25.20
C ASP A 627 -16.60 2.53 24.31
N ALA A 628 -15.33 2.14 24.09
CA ALA A 628 -14.34 2.90 23.33
C ALA A 628 -14.28 2.49 21.84
N PHE A 629 -14.56 1.23 21.53
CA PHE A 629 -14.39 0.68 20.18
C PHE A 629 -15.68 0.10 19.58
N GLY A 630 -16.74 -0.08 20.37
CA GLY A 630 -17.92 -0.84 19.96
C GLY A 630 -17.62 -2.33 19.79
N SER A 631 -18.54 -3.05 19.16
CA SER A 631 -18.37 -4.48 18.84
C SER A 631 -17.45 -4.74 17.64
N GLN A 632 -16.90 -3.69 16.99
CA GLN A 632 -16.25 -3.80 15.68
C GLN A 632 -14.97 -2.96 15.62
N TYR A 633 -13.89 -3.55 15.11
CA TYR A 633 -12.58 -2.88 14.99
C TYR A 633 -12.50 -1.94 13.78
N LEU A 634 -13.12 -2.31 12.65
CA LEU A 634 -13.14 -1.49 11.42
C LEU A 634 -13.90 -0.18 11.60
N ARG A 635 -13.34 0.91 11.07
CA ARG A 635 -13.97 2.24 11.06
C ARG A 635 -14.85 2.44 9.82
N GLN A 636 -15.61 3.53 9.78
CA GLN A 636 -16.62 3.79 8.72
C GLN A 636 -16.09 3.65 7.29
N CYS A 637 -14.94 4.25 6.97
CA CYS A 637 -14.38 4.17 5.62
C CYS A 637 -13.96 2.75 5.29
N GLU A 638 -13.31 2.07 6.22
CA GLU A 638 -12.80 0.71 6.05
C GLU A 638 -13.95 -0.29 5.93
N SER A 639 -15.00 -0.16 6.75
CA SER A 639 -16.22 -0.96 6.64
C SER A 639 -16.89 -0.79 5.27
N LYS A 640 -16.95 0.45 4.75
CA LYS A 640 -17.48 0.72 3.40
C LYS A 640 -16.58 0.12 2.31
N LYS A 641 -15.25 0.25 2.44
CA LYS A 641 -14.27 -0.32 1.51
C LYS A 641 -14.30 -1.86 1.51
N TYR A 642 -14.44 -2.46 2.69
CA TYR A 642 -14.58 -3.89 2.87
C TYR A 642 -15.88 -4.41 2.22
N ALA A 643 -17.01 -3.76 2.48
CA ALA A 643 -18.29 -4.09 1.85
C ALA A 643 -18.21 -3.97 0.31
N GLN A 644 -17.64 -2.87 -0.19
CA GLN A 644 -17.40 -2.66 -1.63
C GLN A 644 -16.56 -3.78 -2.26
N THR A 645 -15.53 -4.23 -1.55
CA THR A 645 -14.66 -5.33 -1.98
C THR A 645 -15.45 -6.65 -2.05
N LYS A 646 -16.26 -6.96 -1.02
CA LYS A 646 -17.10 -8.16 -1.02
C LYS A 646 -18.14 -8.16 -2.12
N ILE A 647 -18.79 -7.03 -2.38
CA ILE A 647 -19.76 -6.87 -3.47
C ILE A 647 -19.05 -7.11 -4.81
N LYS A 648 -17.90 -6.48 -5.03
CA LYS A 648 -17.09 -6.66 -6.24
C LYS A 648 -16.69 -8.12 -6.44
N ASP A 649 -16.19 -8.78 -5.41
CA ASP A 649 -15.80 -10.19 -5.46
C ASP A 649 -16.98 -11.08 -5.83
N LYS A 650 -18.15 -10.80 -5.24
CA LYS A 650 -19.38 -11.52 -5.55
C LYS A 650 -19.82 -11.32 -6.99
N LEU A 651 -19.91 -10.07 -7.47
CA LEU A 651 -20.27 -9.74 -8.85
C LEU A 651 -19.29 -10.36 -9.86
N ASN A 652 -17.99 -10.31 -9.58
CA ASN A 652 -16.96 -10.94 -10.41
C ASN A 652 -17.15 -12.46 -10.49
N ARG A 653 -17.48 -13.13 -9.37
CA ARG A 653 -17.79 -14.57 -9.35
C ARG A 653 -19.06 -14.89 -10.16
N HIS A 654 -19.99 -13.96 -10.27
CA HIS A 654 -21.19 -14.08 -11.10
C HIS A 654 -21.00 -13.61 -12.56
N GLY A 655 -19.76 -13.36 -13.00
CA GLY A 655 -19.46 -12.99 -14.39
C GLY A 655 -19.81 -11.56 -14.76
N VAL A 656 -20.16 -10.71 -13.79
CA VAL A 656 -20.43 -9.28 -14.01
C VAL A 656 -19.13 -8.50 -13.84
N VAL A 657 -18.64 -7.89 -14.93
CA VAL A 657 -17.49 -6.99 -14.88
C VAL A 657 -17.96 -5.61 -14.42
N TYR A 658 -17.71 -5.30 -13.16
CA TYR A 658 -18.04 -4.01 -12.57
C TYR A 658 -17.06 -2.93 -13.09
N LEU A 659 -17.50 -2.13 -14.07
CA LEU A 659 -16.62 -1.26 -14.87
C LEU A 659 -16.33 0.12 -14.28
N THR A 660 -17.06 0.57 -13.26
CA THR A 660 -16.83 1.86 -12.63
C THR A 660 -17.16 1.76 -11.15
N GLN A 661 -16.15 1.91 -10.29
CA GLN A 661 -16.37 2.03 -8.87
C GLN A 661 -15.82 3.36 -8.39
N ASP A 662 -16.64 4.07 -7.63
CA ASP A 662 -16.18 5.18 -6.81
C ASP A 662 -14.99 4.70 -5.97
N ARG A 663 -13.81 5.23 -6.25
CA ARG A 663 -12.60 4.81 -5.55
C ARG A 663 -12.58 5.46 -4.17
N LEU A 664 -12.99 4.69 -3.18
CA LEU A 664 -12.97 5.11 -1.78
C LEU A 664 -11.54 5.06 -1.23
N MET A 665 -11.03 6.23 -0.85
CA MET A 665 -9.74 6.38 -0.17
C MET A 665 -9.98 6.48 1.33
N CYS A 666 -9.28 5.65 2.12
CA CYS A 666 -9.32 5.70 3.58
C CYS A 666 -7.95 6.13 4.10
N ASP A 667 -7.95 7.05 5.06
CA ASP A 667 -6.80 7.40 5.87
C ASP A 667 -6.50 6.26 6.86
N ILE A 668 -5.27 6.18 7.36
CA ILE A 668 -4.79 5.08 8.23
C ILE A 668 -5.35 5.11 9.66
N ASP A 669 -6.18 6.08 9.99
CA ASP A 669 -7.02 6.08 11.20
C ASP A 669 -8.44 5.55 10.95
N GLY A 670 -8.68 5.05 9.73
CA GLY A 670 -9.97 4.54 9.26
C GLY A 670 -11.00 5.60 8.90
N SER A 671 -10.62 6.90 8.90
CA SER A 671 -11.46 7.97 8.38
C SER A 671 -11.36 8.09 6.85
N PHE A 672 -12.25 8.88 6.23
CA PHE A 672 -12.21 9.10 4.79
C PHE A 672 -11.03 9.99 4.41
N GLY A 673 -10.38 9.64 3.29
CA GLY A 673 -9.21 10.34 2.76
C GLY A 673 -9.51 11.73 2.20
N ALA A 674 -8.47 12.36 1.64
CA ALA A 674 -8.53 13.74 1.18
C ALA A 674 -9.46 13.97 -0.02
N TYR A 675 -9.75 12.92 -0.79
CA TYR A 675 -10.68 12.97 -1.91
C TYR A 675 -11.36 11.62 -2.14
N THR A 676 -12.48 11.67 -2.86
CA THR A 676 -13.14 10.52 -3.48
C THR A 676 -13.19 10.70 -4.98
N ILE A 677 -13.25 9.60 -5.72
CA ILE A 677 -13.43 9.63 -7.18
C ILE A 677 -14.86 9.17 -7.46
N GLU A 678 -15.64 9.98 -8.16
CA GLU A 678 -17.01 9.67 -8.60
C GLU A 678 -17.15 10.12 -10.06
N ASN A 679 -17.66 9.28 -10.95
CA ASN A 679 -17.89 9.60 -12.37
C ASN A 679 -16.69 10.30 -13.06
N ASP A 680 -15.49 9.72 -12.96
CA ASP A 680 -14.23 10.25 -13.51
C ASP A 680 -13.84 11.67 -13.00
N SER A 681 -14.45 12.11 -11.90
CA SER A 681 -14.13 13.37 -11.22
C SER A 681 -13.63 13.11 -9.80
N ILE A 682 -12.60 13.83 -9.41
CA ILE A 682 -12.01 13.84 -8.08
C ILE A 682 -12.67 14.95 -7.28
N TYR A 683 -13.29 14.61 -6.15
CA TYR A 683 -13.90 15.56 -5.22
C TYR A 683 -13.12 15.60 -3.92
N CYS A 684 -12.71 16.79 -3.48
CA CYS A 684 -12.10 16.91 -2.16
C CYS A 684 -13.13 16.61 -1.06
N THR A 685 -12.75 15.75 -0.12
CA THR A 685 -13.61 15.26 0.95
C THR A 685 -13.03 15.52 2.32
N TRP A 686 -13.92 15.68 3.29
CA TRP A 686 -13.55 15.70 4.70
C TRP A 686 -13.53 14.27 5.28
N ARG A 687 -13.06 14.13 6.52
CA ARG A 687 -12.87 12.86 7.24
C ARG A 687 -14.14 12.02 7.42
N ASN A 688 -15.32 12.61 7.19
CA ASN A 688 -16.64 11.96 7.24
C ASN A 688 -17.23 11.73 5.83
N ASN A 689 -16.41 11.79 4.77
CA ASN A 689 -16.79 11.72 3.36
C ASN A 689 -17.63 12.90 2.83
N SER A 690 -17.83 13.98 3.60
CA SER A 690 -18.56 15.14 3.07
C SER A 690 -17.72 15.86 2.03
N LYS A 691 -18.30 16.14 0.86
CA LYS A 691 -17.66 16.98 -0.17
C LYS A 691 -17.39 18.37 0.39
N ILE A 692 -16.17 18.85 0.19
CA ILE A 692 -15.75 20.18 0.62
C ILE A 692 -15.99 21.11 -0.57
N GLY A 693 -16.86 22.11 -0.38
CA GLY A 693 -17.15 23.17 -1.36
C GLY A 693 -17.31 22.70 -2.80
N SER A 694 -16.77 23.49 -3.73
CA SER A 694 -16.76 23.21 -5.18
C SER A 694 -15.38 22.73 -5.68
N TRP A 695 -14.52 22.25 -4.77
CA TRP A 695 -13.18 21.80 -5.12
C TRP A 695 -13.22 20.41 -5.76
N GLN A 696 -13.05 20.38 -7.08
CA GLN A 696 -13.07 19.17 -7.88
C GLN A 696 -12.18 19.30 -9.11
N THR A 697 -11.74 18.17 -9.67
CA THR A 697 -11.02 18.13 -10.95
C THR A 697 -11.20 16.79 -11.64
N GLY A 698 -10.80 16.66 -12.90
CA GLY A 698 -10.88 15.40 -13.63
C GLY A 698 -9.83 14.38 -13.15
N ILE A 699 -10.15 13.08 -13.32
CA ILE A 699 -9.31 11.95 -12.90
C ILE A 699 -7.87 11.97 -13.47
N GLN A 700 -7.66 12.62 -14.62
CA GLN A 700 -6.33 12.76 -15.23
C GLN A 700 -5.30 13.46 -14.34
N TYR A 701 -5.75 14.24 -13.34
CA TYR A 701 -4.88 14.97 -12.42
C TYR A 701 -4.65 14.25 -11.09
N ILE A 702 -5.03 12.97 -10.96
CA ILE A 702 -4.96 12.19 -9.71
C ILE A 702 -3.57 12.20 -9.04
N ALA A 703 -2.49 12.27 -9.81
CA ALA A 703 -1.13 12.28 -9.28
C ALA A 703 -0.73 13.61 -8.62
N SER A 704 -1.42 14.71 -8.96
CA SER A 704 -1.11 16.05 -8.47
C SER A 704 -2.06 16.55 -7.38
N VAL A 705 -3.20 15.90 -7.16
CA VAL A 705 -4.23 16.38 -6.23
C VAL A 705 -3.96 15.88 -4.81
N ASP A 706 -3.86 16.79 -3.85
CA ASP A 706 -3.72 16.50 -2.42
C ASP A 706 -4.86 17.06 -1.56
N CYS A 707 -5.65 18.00 -2.09
CA CYS A 707 -6.76 18.68 -1.40
C CYS A 707 -6.36 19.38 -0.09
N ASN A 708 -5.07 19.67 0.13
CA ASN A 708 -4.56 20.22 1.38
C ASN A 708 -5.18 21.59 1.68
N CYS A 709 -5.25 22.48 0.69
CA CYS A 709 -5.82 23.82 0.87
C CYS A 709 -7.33 23.76 1.13
N ALA A 710 -8.07 22.92 0.42
CA ALA A 710 -9.50 22.73 0.65
C ALA A 710 -9.80 22.20 2.06
N ARG A 711 -8.99 21.24 2.55
CA ARG A 711 -9.12 20.69 3.91
C ARG A 711 -8.76 21.73 4.97
N ASP A 712 -7.71 22.51 4.76
CA ASP A 712 -7.32 23.59 5.68
C ASP A 712 -8.35 24.72 5.69
N TYR A 713 -8.90 25.09 4.52
CA TYR A 713 -10.02 26.04 4.42
C TYR A 713 -11.22 25.56 5.24
N PHE A 714 -11.59 24.28 5.11
CA PHE A 714 -12.72 23.71 5.84
C PHE A 714 -12.49 23.68 7.36
N LYS A 715 -11.24 23.39 7.78
CA LYS A 715 -10.86 23.23 9.18
C LYS A 715 -10.61 24.55 9.90
N TYR A 716 -9.94 25.49 9.24
CA TYR A 716 -9.41 26.71 9.84
C TYR A 716 -10.10 27.99 9.32
N GLY A 717 -10.88 27.90 8.23
CA GLY A 717 -11.44 29.07 7.53
C GLY A 717 -10.48 29.65 6.48
N GLN A 718 -10.86 30.78 5.86
CA GLN A 718 -10.02 31.46 4.87
C GLN A 718 -8.73 32.00 5.49
N SER A 719 -7.59 31.46 5.07
CA SER A 719 -6.27 32.04 5.35
C SER A 719 -5.42 32.26 4.09
N GLN A 720 -5.64 31.48 3.02
CA GLN A 720 -4.82 31.47 1.81
C GLN A 720 -5.63 31.05 0.57
N ASN A 721 -5.16 31.41 -0.62
CA ASN A 721 -5.78 31.12 -1.90
C ASN A 721 -5.58 29.66 -2.32
N CYS A 722 -6.68 28.97 -2.63
CA CYS A 722 -6.68 27.60 -3.14
C CYS A 722 -6.87 27.55 -4.66
N GLN A 723 -6.28 26.55 -5.30
CA GLN A 723 -6.62 26.15 -6.66
C GLN A 723 -7.99 25.45 -6.70
N SER A 724 -8.62 25.37 -7.87
CA SER A 724 -9.93 24.71 -8.06
C SER A 724 -9.91 23.20 -7.75
N ASN A 725 -8.75 22.56 -7.87
CA ASN A 725 -8.54 21.16 -7.50
C ASN A 725 -8.37 20.94 -5.98
N GLY A 726 -8.38 22.00 -5.17
CA GLY A 726 -8.24 21.94 -3.72
C GLY A 726 -6.81 22.01 -3.17
N ASN A 727 -5.80 22.10 -4.04
CA ASN A 727 -4.41 22.31 -3.63
C ASN A 727 -4.15 23.79 -3.30
N TYR A 728 -3.03 24.07 -2.64
CA TYR A 728 -2.57 25.46 -2.46
C TYR A 728 -2.17 26.08 -3.79
N LYS A 729 -2.57 27.34 -4.02
CA LYS A 729 -1.94 28.14 -5.08
C LYS A 729 -0.51 28.45 -4.63
N ALA A 730 0.49 28.10 -5.44
CA ALA A 730 1.90 28.28 -5.08
C ALA A 730 2.22 29.73 -4.71
N LEU A 731 1.65 30.70 -5.43
CA LEU A 731 1.72 32.11 -5.13
C LEU A 731 0.54 32.56 -4.25
N GLN A 732 0.87 33.25 -3.16
CA GLN A 732 -0.07 33.86 -2.21
C GLN A 732 0.13 35.37 -2.13
N SER A 733 -0.92 36.09 -1.74
CA SER A 733 -0.90 37.54 -1.51
C SER A 733 -1.45 37.89 -0.13
N SER A 734 -0.86 38.90 0.50
CA SER A 734 -1.38 39.52 1.73
C SER A 734 -1.11 41.02 1.67
N ASP A 735 -2.19 41.84 1.62
CA ASP A 735 -2.36 43.31 1.67
C ASP A 735 -1.34 44.25 0.97
N SER A 736 -0.07 43.89 0.80
CA SER A 736 0.99 44.67 0.16
C SER A 736 2.18 43.85 -0.38
N TYR A 737 2.21 42.52 -0.22
CA TYR A 737 3.31 41.68 -0.70
C TYR A 737 2.83 40.32 -1.18
N TRP A 738 3.65 39.71 -2.03
CA TRP A 738 3.45 38.36 -2.54
C TRP A 738 4.44 37.40 -1.88
N TYR A 739 4.09 36.13 -1.75
CA TYR A 739 4.99 35.10 -1.24
C TYR A 739 4.64 33.75 -1.82
N CYS A 740 5.64 32.88 -1.97
CA CYS A 740 5.42 31.52 -2.40
C CYS A 740 5.14 30.66 -1.16
N VAL A 741 4.16 29.77 -1.23
CA VAL A 741 3.95 28.70 -0.24
C VAL A 741 4.41 27.37 -0.79
N ASP A 742 4.51 26.35 0.06
CA ASP A 742 4.68 24.94 -0.29
C ASP A 742 3.32 24.22 -0.44
N ALA A 743 3.34 22.91 -0.74
CA ALA A 743 2.13 22.08 -0.86
C ALA A 743 1.34 21.96 0.46
N ASP A 744 1.91 22.41 1.58
CA ASP A 744 1.27 22.44 2.89
C ASP A 744 0.80 23.87 3.27
N GLY A 745 0.96 24.87 2.40
CA GLY A 745 0.54 26.25 2.67
C GLY A 745 1.53 27.07 3.53
N PHE A 746 2.75 26.58 3.73
CA PHE A 746 3.78 27.33 4.46
C PHE A 746 4.67 28.12 3.52
N ALA A 747 4.96 29.37 3.89
CA ALA A 747 5.77 30.27 3.07
C ALA A 747 7.19 29.71 2.85
N LYS A 748 7.68 29.79 1.61
CA LYS A 748 9.07 29.52 1.22
C LYS A 748 9.89 30.80 1.02
N THR A 749 9.23 31.93 0.73
CA THR A 749 9.89 33.22 0.48
C THR A 749 9.42 34.29 1.45
N PHE A 750 10.28 35.30 1.67
CA PHE A 750 9.91 36.53 2.36
C PHE A 750 9.55 37.59 1.32
N ASN A 751 8.36 38.19 1.45
CA ASN A 751 7.87 39.38 0.73
C ASN A 751 8.53 39.65 -0.63
N ILE A 752 7.90 39.17 -1.69
CA ILE A 752 8.25 39.49 -3.06
C ILE A 752 7.67 40.88 -3.39
N ILE A 753 8.53 41.88 -3.58
CA ILE A 753 8.16 43.27 -3.92
C ILE A 753 8.35 43.46 -5.43
N ASN A 754 7.34 44.02 -6.13
CA ASN A 754 7.29 44.32 -7.57
C ASN A 754 7.33 43.11 -8.52
N VAL A 755 6.26 42.30 -8.56
CA VAL A 755 6.12 41.23 -9.57
C VAL A 755 4.69 41.23 -10.13
N ASP A 756 4.56 41.22 -11.46
CA ASP A 756 3.31 41.02 -12.19
C ASP A 756 2.85 39.55 -12.06
N GLU A 757 1.54 39.31 -11.88
CA GLU A 757 0.92 37.98 -11.63
C GLU A 757 1.35 36.87 -12.62
N THR A 758 1.72 37.23 -13.84
CA THR A 758 2.13 36.28 -14.91
C THR A 758 3.60 35.86 -14.84
N THR A 759 4.46 36.64 -14.18
CA THR A 759 5.89 36.32 -13.94
C THR A 759 6.14 35.62 -12.60
N SER A 760 5.14 35.60 -11.71
CA SER A 760 5.26 35.11 -10.34
C SER A 760 5.01 33.61 -10.15
N ASP A 761 4.20 32.94 -10.99
CA ASP A 761 3.99 31.48 -10.86
C ASP A 761 5.25 30.70 -11.30
N SER A 762 5.96 31.17 -12.34
CA SER A 762 7.27 30.61 -12.71
C SER A 762 8.35 30.93 -11.67
N TYR A 763 8.26 32.08 -11.00
CA TYR A 763 9.14 32.42 -9.89
C TYR A 763 8.95 31.47 -8.71
N CYS A 764 7.73 31.08 -8.38
CA CYS A 764 7.50 30.09 -7.33
C CYS A 764 7.98 28.69 -7.73
N ALA A 765 7.97 28.35 -9.03
CA ALA A 765 8.41 27.04 -9.52
C ALA A 765 9.88 26.71 -9.19
N GLN A 766 10.77 27.69 -9.06
CA GLN A 766 12.17 27.44 -8.67
C GLN A 766 12.34 26.91 -7.24
N TYR A 767 11.27 26.99 -6.42
CA TYR A 767 11.28 26.51 -5.05
C TYR A 767 10.62 25.13 -4.89
N TYR A 768 10.04 24.55 -5.94
CA TYR A 768 9.37 23.25 -5.96
C TYR A 768 10.16 22.24 -6.77
#